data_AF-A0A1C3KBT5-F1
#
_entry.id   AF-A0A1C3KBT5-F1
#
_cell.length_a   1.000
_cell.length_b   1.000
_cell.length_c   1.000
_cell.angle_alpha   90.00
_cell.angle_beta   90.00
_cell.angle_gamma   90.00
#
_symmetry.space_group_name_H-M   'P 1'
#
loop_
_entity.id
_entity.type
_entity.pdbx_description
1 polymer ?
#
loop_
_entity_poly.entity_id
_entity_poly.type
_entity_poly.pdbx_seq_one_letter_code
_entity_poly.pdbx_strand_id
1 'polypeptide(L)'
;MGFLKIGTPLSWEEVQHVKSLIRLYGILQFVHTYKCNKDREDENIMFGDEIEYIIIRNDETLKESSALLCATDLIDEMMNLESVTDCQYGSHWTPEYSSFTIEGTPSVPFKFDINSSSFVEDCMRIRRSKLNNVLSAISGVRAVTLPCFPNSLLNNSLLMAKRINQENSKKKNERINKNDLVEPPAIENIHLKKIEKKNSENEKCANMHSEYKITFNDSTQIDMDENKSTHFVNSDITCQKNDDILLQDIYADEGDCIHVEELKKEEKRDEKEGRNEEMKEHEQTMFINSLKEDSIFECELFKPENINNYSNSCLITDMVISPHARYITLTQNIRKRRGTKIISFNPIYMDIYTEQMDNWKLALDKSDNRLFKKIKKKYVLEDHLIWNKSMSNRKKREGNVHASGETTLDHLSASINEETTSTKELKIDGKKYNGNIVYGGMDTKQKDIDSYLNYKEKDEKENLMDIAMKNSLFSNIDDEEDYIYVYDRKFIEEYSEICKNPIKNYVYLDAMFFGMSMCCQQLTMSFPTIDDAKYVYDQLAVIAPLFLAITACTPYLGGYLTETDTRWRVISNSVDCRTEEELAYISKPRYSGISLYISDELPLKRNYYFYNDIDVVLDKNVYDKLRKENVDDYLSRHISSLFVRDPMVVFQGSYSEKDIISIEKRLDYHMSMSPNPQENKKKFDKIKKGKKRTTYTRMQKEKEDVVVDKNKNKKSNMNSIYLSDSFNFLEDYEEKVLSSHQHFENFQSTNWNSVRFKPPPILDNHFNGPSSIGWRVEFRTPDIQITDFENASVVTLIMVLSKFILKKRLNLYIPMSLLEENLFRSAHRDAIIKEKFYFRTNLNYDTTDNEIEEKTIYDIFFNEKNGIFFLCSKYVEEQYNEGALTQTAKNKIDEYIEFIKLRSCGKICTGAAYLRNFIMNHPSYEKNSYINSKINYDICKLIADIGKGLIIPQELLGVFVDPYKERIKSDLRQINESQYLKSLAYKFISGEDYTQYLLLSEVIKDDQDYYTCTKRTNYEESTDNHTLEFGKKLYLLSA
;
A
#
# COMPACT_ATOMS: atom_id res chain seq x y z
N MET A 1 3.84 1.87 7.78
CA MET A 1 5.08 2.09 6.95
C MET A 1 6.35 1.30 7.36
N GLY A 2 7.50 1.54 6.67
CA GLY A 2 8.85 1.01 7.00
C GLY A 2 9.97 2.08 7.05
N PHE A 3 11.04 1.82 7.84
CA PHE A 3 12.08 2.76 8.31
C PHE A 3 12.24 4.12 7.58
N LEU A 4 11.89 5.19 8.29
CA LEU A 4 12.17 6.60 7.97
C LEU A 4 13.32 7.12 8.84
N LYS A 5 14.54 6.60 8.63
CA LYS A 5 15.74 7.08 9.34
C LYS A 5 16.37 8.25 8.57
N ILE A 6 16.58 9.37 9.26
CA ILE A 6 17.33 10.51 8.72
C ILE A 6 18.80 10.12 8.54
N GLY A 7 19.34 10.35 7.35
CA GLY A 7 20.73 10.06 6.97
C GLY A 7 20.95 10.24 5.48
N THR A 8 22.21 10.27 5.03
CA THR A 8 22.55 10.46 3.61
C THR A 8 22.25 9.17 2.81
N PRO A 9 21.33 9.17 1.83
CA PRO A 9 21.09 8.02 0.97
C PRO A 9 22.19 7.87 -0.09
N LEU A 10 22.37 6.64 -0.58
CA LEU A 10 23.25 6.35 -1.73
C LEU A 10 22.53 6.54 -3.07
N SER A 11 23.25 7.09 -4.04
CA SER A 11 22.87 7.05 -5.46
C SER A 11 22.89 5.62 -6.01
N TRP A 12 22.12 5.36 -7.07
CA TRP A 12 22.08 4.07 -7.75
C TRP A 12 23.47 3.54 -8.17
N GLU A 13 24.36 4.44 -8.55
CA GLU A 13 25.74 4.15 -8.90
C GLU A 13 26.52 3.62 -7.69
N GLU A 14 26.48 4.31 -6.55
CA GLU A 14 27.08 3.86 -5.28
C GLU A 14 26.47 2.53 -4.81
N VAL A 15 25.15 2.36 -4.95
CA VAL A 15 24.44 1.11 -4.64
C VAL A 15 25.03 -0.09 -5.38
N GLN A 16 25.58 0.07 -6.60
CA GLN A 16 26.19 -1.06 -7.33
C GLN A 16 27.41 -1.64 -6.64
N HIS A 17 28.16 -0.82 -5.89
CA HIS A 17 29.35 -1.25 -5.18
C HIS A 17 29.02 -2.01 -3.88
N VAL A 18 27.91 -1.68 -3.22
CA VAL A 18 27.55 -2.25 -1.90
C VAL A 18 26.48 -3.33 -1.95
N LYS A 19 25.68 -3.45 -3.02
CA LYS A 19 24.47 -4.30 -3.03
C LYS A 19 24.69 -5.79 -2.73
N SER A 20 25.87 -6.34 -2.99
CA SER A 20 26.21 -7.73 -2.59
C SER A 20 26.46 -7.85 -1.08
N LEU A 21 27.07 -6.85 -0.45
CA LEU A 21 27.24 -6.80 1.01
C LEU A 21 25.89 -6.57 1.72
N ILE A 22 25.07 -5.63 1.23
CA ILE A 22 23.73 -5.38 1.77
C ILE A 22 22.84 -6.62 1.66
N ARG A 23 22.96 -7.41 0.57
CA ARG A 23 22.27 -8.70 0.43
C ARG A 23 22.78 -9.76 1.42
N LEU A 24 24.08 -9.78 1.73
CA LEU A 24 24.64 -10.67 2.76
C LEU A 24 24.17 -10.27 4.17
N TYR A 25 24.28 -8.99 4.55
CA TYR A 25 23.77 -8.49 5.82
C TYR A 25 22.28 -8.78 5.99
N GLY A 26 21.47 -8.50 4.96
CA GLY A 26 20.02 -8.69 5.00
C GLY A 26 19.59 -10.15 5.21
N ILE A 27 20.33 -11.12 4.66
CA ILE A 27 20.04 -12.54 4.91
C ILE A 27 20.53 -13.01 6.29
N LEU A 28 21.64 -12.45 6.80
CA LEU A 28 22.12 -12.76 8.15
C LEU A 28 21.17 -12.19 9.22
N GLN A 29 20.63 -10.98 9.01
CA GLN A 29 19.56 -10.40 9.83
C GLN A 29 18.30 -11.26 9.83
N PHE A 30 17.84 -11.73 8.66
CA PHE A 30 16.68 -12.63 8.61
C PHE A 30 16.93 -13.97 9.31
N VAL A 31 18.09 -14.61 9.07
CA VAL A 31 18.46 -15.88 9.72
C VAL A 31 18.52 -15.73 11.24
N HIS A 32 19.04 -14.61 11.76
CA HIS A 32 19.02 -14.31 13.19
C HIS A 32 17.58 -14.14 13.70
N THR A 33 16.79 -13.29 13.05
CA THR A 33 15.36 -13.07 13.37
C THR A 33 14.58 -14.37 13.45
N TYR A 34 14.75 -15.23 12.44
CA TYR A 34 14.10 -16.55 12.34
C TYR A 34 14.57 -17.47 13.48
N LYS A 35 15.88 -17.63 13.70
CA LYS A 35 16.39 -18.51 14.77
C LYS A 35 15.88 -18.11 16.16
N CYS A 36 15.77 -16.81 16.43
CA CYS A 36 15.28 -16.29 17.71
C CYS A 36 13.75 -16.39 17.87
N ASN A 37 12.97 -16.59 16.79
CA ASN A 37 11.50 -16.53 16.84
C ASN A 37 10.78 -17.71 16.15
N LYS A 38 11.48 -18.74 15.66
CA LYS A 38 10.85 -19.87 14.95
C LYS A 38 9.97 -20.74 15.85
N ASP A 39 10.34 -20.89 17.12
CA ASP A 39 9.65 -21.69 18.14
C ASP A 39 8.79 -20.80 19.06
N ARG A 40 8.42 -19.60 18.59
CA ARG A 40 7.66 -18.60 19.34
C ARG A 40 6.16 -18.85 19.21
N GLU A 41 5.47 -18.77 20.34
CA GLU A 41 4.01 -18.78 20.44
C GLU A 41 3.55 -17.51 21.16
N ASP A 42 2.69 -16.72 20.52
CA ASP A 42 2.15 -15.46 21.05
C ASP A 42 0.70 -15.61 21.55
N GLU A 43 0.44 -15.27 22.81
CA GLU A 43 -0.93 -15.20 23.36
C GLU A 43 -1.63 -13.87 23.02
N ASN A 44 -0.89 -12.76 23.07
CA ASN A 44 -1.41 -11.41 22.87
C ASN A 44 -1.46 -11.05 21.37
N ILE A 45 -2.45 -11.60 20.68
CA ILE A 45 -2.66 -11.36 19.25
C ILE A 45 -3.40 -10.03 19.02
N MET A 46 -2.92 -9.25 18.04
CA MET A 46 -3.29 -7.85 17.83
C MET A 46 -3.50 -7.55 16.34
N PHE A 47 -4.24 -6.48 16.01
CA PHE A 47 -4.33 -5.93 14.66
C PHE A 47 -4.37 -4.40 14.65
N GLY A 48 -4.01 -3.79 13.52
CA GLY A 48 -4.08 -2.35 13.31
C GLY A 48 -4.25 -2.00 11.84
N ASP A 49 -5.00 -0.94 11.58
CA ASP A 49 -5.23 -0.38 10.25
C ASP A 49 -4.28 0.78 9.92
N GLU A 50 -3.85 0.86 8.67
CA GLU A 50 -3.15 2.03 8.10
C GLU A 50 -4.14 2.73 7.15
N ILE A 51 -4.42 4.03 7.38
CA ILE A 51 -5.36 4.86 6.61
C ILE A 51 -4.66 6.08 6.05
N GLU A 52 -4.74 6.28 4.74
CA GLU A 52 -4.04 7.34 4.01
C GLU A 52 -4.99 8.48 3.60
N TYR A 53 -4.73 9.70 4.08
CA TYR A 53 -5.55 10.90 3.85
C TYR A 53 -4.86 11.87 2.86
N ILE A 54 -5.61 12.44 1.93
CA ILE A 54 -5.18 13.55 1.06
C ILE A 54 -5.56 14.87 1.72
N ILE A 55 -4.60 15.79 1.86
CA ILE A 55 -4.85 17.16 2.30
C ILE A 55 -5.25 18.02 1.10
N ILE A 56 -6.46 18.55 1.12
CA ILE A 56 -7.02 19.41 0.08
C ILE A 56 -7.35 20.80 0.61
N ARG A 57 -7.31 21.80 -0.27
CA ARG A 57 -7.91 23.13 -0.09
C ARG A 57 -9.04 23.32 -1.09
N ASN A 58 -10.25 23.63 -0.62
CA ASN A 58 -11.35 24.11 -1.46
C ASN A 58 -11.38 25.65 -1.40
N ASP A 59 -11.23 26.33 -2.54
CA ASP A 59 -11.39 27.78 -2.63
C ASP A 59 -12.86 28.14 -2.95
N GLU A 60 -13.59 28.64 -1.96
CA GLU A 60 -15.00 29.02 -2.13
C GLU A 60 -15.20 30.26 -3.01
N THR A 61 -14.17 31.08 -3.24
CA THR A 61 -14.26 32.29 -4.07
C THR A 61 -13.96 31.98 -5.53
N LEU A 62 -12.90 31.21 -5.78
CA LEU A 62 -12.48 30.83 -7.14
C LEU A 62 -13.23 29.60 -7.69
N LYS A 63 -13.85 28.79 -6.82
CA LYS A 63 -14.40 27.45 -7.16
C LYS A 63 -13.33 26.53 -7.78
N GLU A 64 -12.16 26.55 -7.16
CA GLU A 64 -11.02 25.70 -7.50
C GLU A 64 -10.58 24.88 -6.27
N SER A 65 -10.06 23.67 -6.49
CA SER A 65 -9.48 22.87 -5.41
C SER A 65 -8.06 22.43 -5.73
N SER A 66 -7.23 22.38 -4.69
CA SER A 66 -5.81 22.06 -4.76
C SER A 66 -5.44 20.99 -3.73
N ALA A 67 -4.52 20.10 -4.07
CA ALA A 67 -3.79 19.33 -3.07
C ALA A 67 -2.76 20.24 -2.38
N LEU A 68 -2.65 20.14 -1.06
CA LEU A 68 -1.80 21.02 -0.25
C LEU A 68 -0.51 20.32 0.15
N LEU A 69 0.63 20.80 -0.35
CA LEU A 69 1.95 20.21 -0.19
C LEU A 69 2.54 20.53 1.19
N CYS A 70 1.88 20.08 2.27
CA CYS A 70 2.22 20.41 3.66
C CYS A 70 2.28 19.19 4.61
N ALA A 71 2.25 17.95 4.09
CA ALA A 71 2.16 16.74 4.92
C ALA A 71 3.32 16.62 5.93
N THR A 72 4.54 17.02 5.55
CA THR A 72 5.69 17.01 6.48
C THR A 72 5.57 18.06 7.59
N ASP A 73 5.24 19.32 7.27
CA ASP A 73 5.00 20.39 8.26
C ASP A 73 3.87 20.04 9.24
N LEU A 74 2.89 19.24 8.78
CA LEU A 74 1.74 18.78 9.57
C LEU A 74 2.08 17.60 10.49
N ILE A 75 3.04 16.74 10.12
CA ILE A 75 3.42 15.56 10.90
C ILE A 75 3.96 15.92 12.27
N ASP A 76 4.87 16.90 12.34
CA ASP A 76 5.47 17.34 13.60
C ASP A 76 4.37 17.87 14.56
N GLU A 77 3.38 18.60 14.03
CA GLU A 77 2.29 19.16 14.82
C GLU A 77 1.30 18.08 15.30
N MET A 78 0.96 17.12 14.44
CA MET A 78 0.10 15.99 14.82
C MET A 78 0.78 15.10 15.86
N MET A 79 2.08 14.82 15.73
CA MET A 79 2.83 14.04 16.72
C MET A 79 2.99 14.78 18.06
N ASN A 80 3.17 16.11 18.04
CA ASN A 80 3.14 16.93 19.26
C ASN A 80 1.76 16.85 19.96
N LEU A 81 0.66 16.98 19.24
CA LEU A 81 -0.70 16.88 19.79
C LEU A 81 -0.97 15.52 20.48
N GLU A 82 -0.53 14.42 19.86
CA GLU A 82 -0.67 13.07 20.40
C GLU A 82 0.23 12.84 21.64
N SER A 83 1.36 13.55 21.76
CA SER A 83 2.22 13.48 22.95
C SER A 83 1.69 14.21 24.18
N VAL A 84 0.78 15.18 23.99
CA VAL A 84 0.16 15.97 25.08
C VAL A 84 -1.17 15.36 25.54
N THR A 85 -1.80 14.51 24.71
CA THR A 85 -3.10 13.91 25.00
C THR A 85 -2.97 12.44 25.41
N ASP A 86 -3.05 12.16 26.72
CA ASP A 86 -3.15 10.78 27.24
C ASP A 86 -4.51 10.18 26.85
N CYS A 87 -4.55 9.63 25.64
CA CYS A 87 -5.77 9.23 24.96
C CYS A 87 -5.73 7.74 24.63
N GLN A 88 -6.72 6.99 25.13
CA GLN A 88 -6.96 5.60 24.74
C GLN A 88 -7.15 5.42 23.21
N TYR A 89 -7.51 6.50 22.52
CA TYR A 89 -7.65 6.61 21.07
C TYR A 89 -6.55 7.50 20.47
N GLY A 90 -5.35 7.37 21.00
CA GLY A 90 -4.13 7.94 20.43
C GLY A 90 -3.87 7.43 19.02
N SER A 91 -3.09 8.16 18.25
CA SER A 91 -2.80 7.83 16.85
C SER A 91 -1.35 8.11 16.51
N HIS A 92 -0.78 7.29 15.64
CA HIS A 92 0.55 7.52 15.07
C HIS A 92 0.39 8.05 13.65
N TRP A 93 1.12 9.10 13.33
CA TRP A 93 1.03 9.80 12.07
C TRP A 93 2.37 9.71 11.34
N THR A 94 2.35 9.35 10.06
CA THR A 94 3.57 9.27 9.22
C THR A 94 3.37 9.89 7.83
N PRO A 95 4.40 10.54 7.26
CA PRO A 95 4.31 11.14 5.93
C PRO A 95 4.46 10.05 4.86
N GLU A 96 3.52 9.98 3.91
CA GLU A 96 3.66 9.06 2.76
C GLU A 96 4.56 9.68 1.67
N TYR A 97 4.69 9.00 0.52
CA TYR A 97 5.46 9.40 -0.64
C TYR A 97 5.09 10.80 -1.16
N SER A 98 3.82 11.20 -1.03
CA SER A 98 3.32 12.46 -1.56
C SER A 98 3.40 13.57 -0.51
N SER A 99 3.83 14.77 -0.92
CA SER A 99 3.88 15.96 -0.06
C SER A 99 2.50 16.41 0.45
N PHE A 100 1.40 15.83 -0.04
CA PHE A 100 0.02 16.10 0.39
C PHE A 100 -0.68 14.89 1.04
N THR A 101 0.00 13.76 1.23
CA THR A 101 -0.59 12.54 1.80
C THR A 101 -0.02 12.24 3.18
N ILE A 102 -0.90 11.93 4.13
CA ILE A 102 -0.55 11.56 5.51
C ILE A 102 -1.20 10.22 5.87
N GLU A 103 -0.42 9.27 6.39
CA GLU A 103 -0.89 8.00 6.96
C GLU A 103 -1.19 8.21 8.46
N GLY A 104 -2.35 7.76 8.92
CA GLY A 104 -2.71 7.71 10.33
C GLY A 104 -3.07 6.29 10.75
N THR A 105 -2.40 5.75 11.77
CA THR A 105 -2.67 4.45 12.39
C THR A 105 -3.16 4.65 13.84
N PRO A 106 -3.84 3.67 14.48
CA PRO A 106 -3.96 3.69 15.93
C PRO A 106 -2.57 3.63 16.58
N SER A 107 -2.34 4.34 17.69
CA SER A 107 -1.03 4.31 18.39
C SER A 107 -0.81 2.99 19.16
N VAL A 108 -1.91 2.44 19.71
CA VAL A 108 -1.95 1.10 20.31
C VAL A 108 -2.82 0.22 19.41
N PRO A 109 -2.30 -0.91 18.88
CA PRO A 109 -3.10 -1.86 18.11
C PRO A 109 -4.33 -2.37 18.89
N PHE A 110 -5.37 -2.76 18.16
CA PHE A 110 -6.52 -3.46 18.73
C PHE A 110 -6.17 -4.91 19.08
N LYS A 111 -6.81 -5.48 20.10
CA LYS A 111 -6.75 -6.94 20.32
C LYS A 111 -7.41 -7.66 19.15
N PHE A 112 -6.90 -8.84 18.76
CA PHE A 112 -7.48 -9.70 17.71
C PHE A 112 -8.72 -10.45 18.21
N ASP A 113 -9.67 -9.66 18.70
CA ASP A 113 -10.96 -10.13 19.17
C ASP A 113 -12.12 -9.54 18.38
N ILE A 114 -13.17 -10.33 18.26
CA ILE A 114 -14.37 -10.00 17.47
C ILE A 114 -15.11 -8.82 18.12
N ASN A 115 -15.01 -8.67 19.44
CA ASN A 115 -15.55 -7.52 20.18
C ASN A 115 -14.90 -6.18 19.81
N SER A 116 -13.65 -6.18 19.32
CA SER A 116 -12.94 -4.96 18.93
C SER A 116 -13.54 -4.27 17.70
N SER A 117 -14.39 -4.97 16.92
CA SER A 117 -15.14 -4.42 15.79
C SER A 117 -15.94 -3.15 16.12
N SER A 118 -16.44 -3.03 17.36
CA SER A 118 -17.25 -1.91 17.83
C SER A 118 -16.49 -0.58 17.91
N PHE A 119 -15.15 -0.61 17.92
CA PHE A 119 -14.31 0.56 18.18
C PHE A 119 -13.55 1.08 16.94
N VAL A 120 -13.35 0.24 15.92
CA VAL A 120 -12.55 0.57 14.71
C VAL A 120 -13.07 1.84 14.03
N GLU A 121 -14.39 1.95 13.85
CA GLU A 121 -15.01 3.10 13.18
C GLU A 121 -14.83 4.40 13.99
N ASP A 122 -15.05 4.36 15.30
CA ASP A 122 -14.82 5.52 16.18
C ASP A 122 -13.35 5.94 16.20
N CYS A 123 -12.40 5.01 16.10
CA CYS A 123 -10.97 5.33 15.99
C CYS A 123 -10.58 5.99 14.66
N MET A 124 -11.26 5.66 13.56
CA MET A 124 -11.07 6.34 12.26
C MET A 124 -11.69 7.75 12.30
N ARG A 125 -12.90 7.89 12.86
CA ARG A 125 -13.59 9.17 13.07
C ARG A 125 -12.78 10.12 13.98
N ILE A 126 -12.21 9.61 15.08
CA ILE A 126 -11.36 10.40 15.99
C ILE A 126 -10.09 10.88 15.29
N ARG A 127 -9.39 10.02 14.53
CA ARG A 127 -8.25 10.41 13.68
C ARG A 127 -8.61 11.54 12.73
N ARG A 128 -9.69 11.37 11.95
CA ARG A 128 -10.17 12.37 10.99
C ARG A 128 -10.54 13.69 11.67
N SER A 129 -11.15 13.64 12.86
CA SER A 129 -11.52 14.81 13.66
C SER A 129 -10.29 15.57 14.15
N LYS A 130 -9.34 14.91 14.83
CA LYS A 130 -8.06 15.49 15.27
C LYS A 130 -7.34 16.20 14.12
N LEU A 131 -7.17 15.51 12.99
CA LEU A 131 -6.49 16.03 11.81
C LEU A 131 -7.19 17.25 11.19
N ASN A 132 -8.53 17.22 11.06
CA ASN A 132 -9.28 18.36 10.54
C ASN A 132 -9.38 19.53 11.52
N ASN A 133 -9.23 19.31 12.83
CA ASN A 133 -9.16 20.39 13.82
C ASN A 133 -7.86 21.18 13.68
N VAL A 134 -6.70 20.52 13.54
CA VAL A 134 -5.41 21.19 13.27
C VAL A 134 -5.46 21.96 11.93
N LEU A 135 -5.99 21.32 10.88
CA LEU A 135 -6.13 21.95 9.56
C LEU A 135 -7.12 23.13 9.53
N SER A 136 -8.02 23.25 10.50
CA SER A 136 -9.05 24.30 10.52
C SER A 136 -8.49 25.72 10.65
N ALA A 137 -7.22 25.87 11.05
CA ALA A 137 -6.49 27.14 11.04
C ALA A 137 -6.34 27.74 9.62
N ILE A 138 -6.32 26.92 8.56
CA ILE A 138 -6.27 27.41 7.18
C ILE A 138 -7.66 27.32 6.52
N SER A 139 -8.19 28.47 6.13
CA SER A 139 -9.50 28.56 5.49
C SER A 139 -9.60 27.69 4.22
N GLY A 140 -10.61 26.81 4.22
CA GLY A 140 -10.90 25.88 3.13
C GLY A 140 -10.09 24.57 3.14
N VAL A 141 -9.17 24.35 4.10
CA VAL A 141 -8.30 23.15 4.12
C VAL A 141 -8.92 22.01 4.94
N ARG A 142 -8.83 20.78 4.42
CA ARG A 142 -9.35 19.54 5.05
C ARG A 142 -8.56 18.30 4.66
N ALA A 143 -8.64 17.27 5.49
CA ALA A 143 -8.19 15.92 5.17
C ALA A 143 -9.36 15.06 4.68
N VAL A 144 -9.20 14.46 3.49
CA VAL A 144 -10.18 13.57 2.86
C VAL A 144 -9.58 12.19 2.55
N THR A 145 -10.43 11.16 2.56
CA THR A 145 -10.08 9.80 2.09
C THR A 145 -10.58 9.65 0.66
N LEU A 146 -9.64 9.59 -0.29
CA LEU A 146 -9.89 9.66 -1.73
C LEU A 146 -8.76 8.88 -2.44
N PRO A 147 -9.04 8.04 -3.44
CA PRO A 147 -8.04 7.16 -4.06
C PRO A 147 -6.82 7.89 -4.64
N CYS A 148 -7.04 9.06 -5.24
CA CYS A 148 -6.00 9.97 -5.71
C CYS A 148 -6.63 11.37 -5.91
N PHE A 149 -5.80 12.40 -6.07
CA PHE A 149 -6.32 13.74 -6.37
C PHE A 149 -6.87 13.79 -7.82
N PRO A 150 -8.11 14.28 -8.09
CA PRO A 150 -8.81 13.96 -9.33
C PRO A 150 -8.13 14.45 -10.62
N ASN A 151 -7.69 15.70 -10.64
CA ASN A 151 -6.85 16.23 -11.70
C ASN A 151 -5.67 17.03 -11.14
N SER A 152 -4.55 16.36 -10.90
CA SER A 152 -3.30 16.97 -10.44
C SER A 152 -2.56 17.79 -11.50
N LEU A 153 -3.02 17.78 -12.76
CA LEU A 153 -2.37 18.42 -13.92
C LEU A 153 -2.92 19.83 -14.25
N LEU A 154 -3.79 20.40 -13.41
CA LEU A 154 -4.33 21.76 -13.61
C LEU A 154 -3.33 22.83 -13.15
N ASN A 155 -3.45 24.04 -13.67
CA ASN A 155 -2.56 25.16 -13.31
C ASN A 155 -2.62 25.57 -11.83
N ASN A 156 -3.69 25.18 -11.11
CA ASN A 156 -3.98 25.55 -9.72
C ASN A 156 -4.24 24.30 -8.82
N SER A 157 -4.03 23.07 -9.30
CA SER A 157 -4.32 21.83 -8.53
C SER A 157 -3.29 21.51 -7.45
N LEU A 158 -2.16 22.20 -7.39
CA LEU A 158 -1.11 22.01 -6.39
C LEU A 158 -0.75 23.35 -5.76
N LEU A 159 -0.75 23.42 -4.44
CA LEU A 159 -0.28 24.58 -3.67
C LEU A 159 0.65 24.13 -2.55
N MET A 160 1.72 24.86 -2.31
CA MET A 160 2.47 24.76 -1.07
C MET A 160 1.79 25.60 0.01
N ALA A 161 1.72 25.05 1.22
CA ALA A 161 1.62 25.81 2.46
C ALA A 161 2.91 25.57 3.23
N LYS A 162 3.40 26.60 3.94
CA LYS A 162 4.62 26.53 4.74
C LYS A 162 4.39 27.18 6.09
N ARG A 163 4.79 26.51 7.17
CA ARG A 163 4.71 27.02 8.54
C ARG A 163 5.47 28.34 8.70
N ILE A 164 4.83 29.35 9.31
CA ILE A 164 5.51 30.58 9.73
C ILE A 164 6.26 30.35 11.06
N ASN A 165 7.59 30.29 11.00
CA ASN A 165 8.43 30.16 12.19
C ASN A 165 8.48 31.50 12.97
N GLN A 166 7.85 31.54 14.15
CA GLN A 166 7.81 32.72 15.03
C GLN A 166 9.20 33.23 15.50
N GLU A 167 10.26 32.42 15.40
CA GLU A 167 11.64 32.92 15.64
C GLU A 167 12.08 33.96 14.61
N ASN A 168 11.60 33.85 13.37
CA ASN A 168 11.97 34.78 12.29
C ASN A 168 11.17 36.10 12.40
N SER A 169 9.94 36.08 12.93
CA SER A 169 9.20 37.33 13.19
C SER A 169 9.83 38.14 14.33
N LYS A 170 10.33 37.49 15.40
CA LYS A 170 11.13 38.16 16.44
C LYS A 170 12.36 38.88 15.86
N LYS A 171 13.17 38.18 15.04
CA LYS A 171 14.34 38.79 14.35
C LYS A 171 13.98 39.86 13.31
N LYS A 172 12.76 39.83 12.75
CA LYS A 172 12.23 40.90 11.89
C LYS A 172 11.87 42.14 12.72
N ASN A 173 11.17 41.95 13.84
CA ASN A 173 10.72 43.03 14.72
C ASN A 173 11.90 43.74 15.41
N GLU A 174 12.96 43.02 15.79
CA GLU A 174 14.21 43.62 16.28
C GLU A 174 14.92 44.52 15.26
N ARG A 175 14.73 44.28 13.95
CA ARG A 175 15.23 45.14 12.88
C ARG A 175 14.28 46.29 12.53
N ILE A 176 12.98 46.13 12.74
CA ILE A 176 11.97 47.17 12.48
C ILE A 176 11.98 48.22 13.60
N ASN A 177 12.22 47.84 14.86
CA ASN A 177 12.35 48.77 15.99
C ASN A 177 13.67 49.59 16.00
N LYS A 178 14.40 49.64 14.88
CA LYS A 178 15.55 50.54 14.66
C LYS A 178 15.61 51.04 13.22
N ASN A 179 14.69 51.92 12.85
CA ASN A 179 15.01 53.25 12.32
C ASN A 179 13.73 54.07 12.11
N ASP A 180 13.67 55.23 12.76
CA ASP A 180 12.59 56.21 12.63
C ASP A 180 12.86 57.20 11.48
N LEU A 181 11.79 57.83 10.98
CA LEU A 181 11.75 59.06 10.16
C LEU A 181 12.44 59.04 8.78
N VAL A 182 11.63 59.22 7.72
CA VAL A 182 11.59 60.46 6.88
C VAL A 182 10.46 60.35 5.83
N GLU A 183 9.80 61.47 5.54
CA GLU A 183 8.67 61.59 4.59
C GLU A 183 9.12 61.73 3.10
N PRO A 184 8.19 61.60 2.12
CA PRO A 184 8.53 61.15 0.76
C PRO A 184 8.71 62.27 -0.28
N PRO A 185 9.24 61.90 -1.47
CA PRO A 185 8.88 62.53 -2.73
C PRO A 185 8.13 61.58 -3.68
N ALA A 186 7.39 62.16 -4.62
CA ALA A 186 6.77 61.45 -5.75
C ALA A 186 7.46 61.81 -7.08
N ILE A 187 6.94 61.27 -8.19
CA ILE A 187 7.22 61.62 -9.60
C ILE A 187 8.47 60.96 -10.24
N GLU A 188 8.14 59.98 -11.09
CA GLU A 188 8.68 59.65 -12.43
C GLU A 188 10.17 59.73 -12.85
N ASN A 189 10.50 58.74 -13.71
CA ASN A 189 11.22 58.85 -14.99
C ASN A 189 12.78 58.80 -15.09
N ILE A 190 13.22 57.83 -15.92
CA ILE A 190 14.25 57.93 -16.98
C ILE A 190 15.76 57.67 -16.68
N HIS A 191 16.27 56.63 -17.36
CA HIS A 191 17.62 56.40 -17.96
C HIS A 191 18.90 56.07 -17.15
N LEU A 192 19.39 54.84 -17.45
CA LEU A 192 20.71 54.50 -18.05
C LEU A 192 22.06 54.59 -17.26
N LYS A 193 22.78 53.47 -17.39
CA LYS A 193 24.25 53.29 -17.57
C LYS A 193 25.21 53.45 -16.38
N LYS A 194 25.74 52.27 -15.99
CA LYS A 194 27.16 51.93 -15.72
C LYS A 194 28.21 53.06 -15.88
N ILE A 195 29.13 53.15 -14.91
CA ILE A 195 30.59 53.15 -15.14
C ILE A 195 31.33 52.69 -13.87
N GLU A 196 32.23 51.72 -14.07
CA GLU A 196 33.58 51.46 -13.49
C GLU A 196 33.97 51.98 -12.08
N LYS A 197 34.52 51.20 -11.12
CA LYS A 197 35.68 50.25 -11.06
C LYS A 197 36.99 50.94 -10.58
N LYS A 198 37.83 50.20 -9.82
CA LYS A 198 39.06 50.61 -9.07
C LYS A 198 38.79 51.20 -7.66
N ASN A 199 39.68 51.10 -6.67
CA ASN A 199 41.01 50.43 -6.60
C ASN A 199 41.32 49.89 -5.18
N SER A 200 42.36 49.07 -5.06
CA SER A 200 42.95 48.57 -3.80
C SER A 200 44.18 49.39 -3.36
N GLU A 201 44.55 49.36 -2.06
CA GLU A 201 45.86 48.87 -1.54
C GLU A 201 46.21 49.27 -0.08
N ASN A 202 46.92 48.38 0.64
CA ASN A 202 47.93 48.58 1.72
C ASN A 202 47.53 49.28 3.07
N GLU A 203 48.16 49.04 4.24
CA GLU A 203 49.18 48.06 4.67
C GLU A 203 49.21 47.77 6.21
N LYS A 204 49.78 46.60 6.57
CA LYS A 204 50.44 46.09 7.81
C LYS A 204 50.35 46.80 9.20
N CYS A 205 49.88 46.00 10.18
CA CYS A 205 50.49 45.60 11.48
C CYS A 205 51.33 46.54 12.39
N ALA A 206 50.97 46.60 13.69
CA ALA A 206 51.90 46.59 14.84
C ALA A 206 51.19 46.11 16.15
N ASN A 207 51.94 45.62 17.14
CA ASN A 207 51.45 45.13 18.46
C ASN A 207 51.60 46.18 19.58
N MET A 208 50.89 46.03 20.71
CA MET A 208 51.51 46.16 22.04
C MET A 208 50.71 45.53 23.22
N HIS A 209 51.43 45.31 24.32
CA HIS A 209 51.06 44.87 25.67
C HIS A 209 50.44 46.02 26.52
N SER A 210 49.86 45.87 27.73
CA SER A 210 49.51 44.73 28.62
C SER A 210 48.59 45.17 29.79
N GLU A 211 48.05 44.20 30.55
CA GLU A 211 47.73 44.24 31.99
C GLU A 211 46.68 45.22 32.57
N TYR A 212 45.71 44.66 33.31
CA TYR A 212 45.65 44.80 34.79
C TYR A 212 44.83 43.64 35.42
N LYS A 213 45.02 43.38 36.72
CA LYS A 213 44.32 42.36 37.55
C LYS A 213 43.72 43.01 38.81
N ILE A 214 42.69 42.38 39.40
CA ILE A 214 42.25 42.31 40.83
C ILE A 214 40.81 41.69 40.81
N THR A 215 40.37 40.60 41.47
CA THR A 215 40.53 39.93 42.81
C THR A 215 39.75 40.61 43.96
N PHE A 216 38.97 39.97 44.85
CA PHE A 216 38.58 38.56 45.09
C PHE A 216 37.29 38.50 45.97
N ASN A 217 36.89 37.29 46.43
CA ASN A 217 35.85 36.88 47.42
C ASN A 217 34.50 36.43 46.78
N ASP A 218 33.88 35.28 47.09
CA ASP A 218 33.64 34.50 48.33
C ASP A 218 32.47 35.02 49.19
N SER A 219 31.51 34.21 49.69
CA SER A 219 31.22 32.76 49.50
C SER A 219 29.82 32.37 50.07
N THR A 220 29.53 31.05 50.16
CA THR A 220 28.46 30.33 50.92
C THR A 220 26.98 30.35 50.46
N GLN A 221 26.59 29.24 49.81
CA GLN A 221 25.48 28.29 50.13
C GLN A 221 24.08 28.75 50.54
N ILE A 222 23.07 28.11 49.93
CA ILE A 222 22.09 27.21 50.58
C ILE A 222 21.49 26.27 49.50
N ASP A 223 21.17 25.04 49.87
CA ASP A 223 20.60 24.00 48.99
C ASP A 223 19.05 24.02 48.96
N MET A 224 18.42 23.50 47.89
CA MET A 224 17.47 22.36 47.99
C MET A 224 16.80 21.96 46.64
N ASP A 225 16.72 20.64 46.47
CA ASP A 225 15.71 19.81 45.80
C ASP A 225 15.41 19.91 44.29
N GLU A 226 15.71 18.80 43.62
CA GLU A 226 15.15 18.39 42.33
C GLU A 226 13.67 17.98 42.47
N ASN A 227 12.88 18.13 41.40
CA ASN A 227 11.64 17.37 41.23
C ASN A 227 11.62 16.76 39.82
N LYS A 228 11.36 15.45 39.73
CA LYS A 228 11.70 14.64 38.55
C LYS A 228 10.54 14.50 37.58
N SER A 229 10.80 14.75 36.29
CA SER A 229 10.02 14.20 35.18
C SER A 229 10.95 13.43 34.22
N THR A 230 10.45 12.36 33.62
CA THR A 230 11.27 11.39 32.87
C THR A 230 11.07 11.48 31.37
N HIS A 231 12.07 11.97 30.65
CA HIS A 231 12.10 11.94 29.18
C HIS A 231 12.69 10.61 28.64
N PHE A 232 12.16 10.15 27.49
CA PHE A 232 12.72 9.08 26.67
C PHE A 232 13.53 9.64 25.49
N VAL A 233 14.81 9.27 25.33
CA VAL A 233 15.52 9.20 24.02
C VAL A 233 16.60 8.09 24.05
N ASN A 234 16.75 7.42 22.91
CA ASN A 234 17.62 6.29 22.52
C ASN A 234 19.10 6.22 23.03
N SER A 235 19.52 4.98 23.30
CA SER A 235 20.82 4.32 23.00
C SER A 235 22.18 4.85 23.51
N ASP A 236 22.84 3.96 24.27
CA ASP A 236 24.29 3.65 24.34
C ASP A 236 25.33 4.62 24.94
N ILE A 237 25.86 4.25 26.12
CA ILE A 237 27.29 3.89 26.35
C ILE A 237 27.48 3.24 27.74
N THR A 238 28.50 2.37 27.88
CA THR A 238 28.75 1.48 29.03
C THR A 238 29.49 2.12 30.22
N CYS A 239 29.19 1.73 31.48
CA CYS A 239 30.11 0.92 32.32
C CYS A 239 29.56 0.56 33.74
N GLN A 240 29.88 -0.67 34.16
CA GLN A 240 29.67 -1.38 35.44
C GLN A 240 29.78 -0.60 36.78
N LYS A 241 28.89 -0.92 37.75
CA LYS A 241 29.15 -1.66 39.02
C LYS A 241 27.82 -1.81 39.81
N ASN A 242 27.34 -3.00 40.17
CA ASN A 242 27.79 -3.97 41.22
C ASN A 242 27.27 -3.64 42.64
N ASP A 243 26.75 -4.68 43.30
CA ASP A 243 26.59 -4.87 44.77
C ASP A 243 25.50 -4.00 45.48
N ASP A 244 24.66 -4.49 46.40
CA ASP A 244 24.26 -5.88 46.79
C ASP A 244 23.02 -5.90 47.75
N ILE A 245 22.53 -7.10 48.14
CA ILE A 245 21.90 -7.47 49.44
C ILE A 245 20.46 -6.99 49.83
N LEU A 246 19.50 -7.91 49.65
CA LEU A 246 18.58 -8.58 50.63
C LEU A 246 17.54 -7.88 51.57
N LEU A 247 16.54 -8.70 51.92
CA LEU A 247 15.56 -8.72 53.05
C LEU A 247 14.43 -7.65 53.02
N GLN A 248 13.12 -7.93 53.10
CA GLN A 248 12.24 -8.96 53.76
C GLN A 248 11.54 -8.45 55.04
N ASP A 249 10.21 -8.70 55.08
CA ASP A 249 9.44 -9.19 56.25
C ASP A 249 9.16 -8.20 57.45
N ILE A 250 8.07 -8.27 58.25
CA ILE A 250 6.80 -9.08 58.25
C ILE A 250 5.78 -8.52 59.30
N TYR A 251 4.48 -8.92 59.22
CA TYR A 251 3.32 -8.74 60.17
C TYR A 251 2.88 -7.30 60.55
N ALA A 252 1.60 -6.94 60.83
CA ALA A 252 0.27 -7.58 61.04
C ALA A 252 -0.27 -7.63 62.49
N ASP A 253 -1.50 -7.09 62.66
CA ASP A 253 -2.57 -7.23 63.69
C ASP A 253 -3.49 -5.99 63.51
N GLU A 254 -4.82 -5.90 63.66
CA GLU A 254 -6.01 -6.69 64.03
C GLU A 254 -6.87 -5.94 65.08
N GLY A 255 -8.19 -5.82 64.83
CA GLY A 255 -9.25 -5.51 65.81
C GLY A 255 -9.63 -4.03 66.08
N ASP A 256 -10.88 -3.69 66.44
CA ASP A 256 -12.17 -4.41 66.32
C ASP A 256 -13.38 -3.42 66.42
N CYS A 257 -14.63 -3.92 66.40
CA CYS A 257 -15.89 -3.21 66.16
C CYS A 257 -16.61 -2.64 67.42
N ILE A 258 -17.62 -1.76 67.23
CA ILE A 258 -18.88 -1.64 68.03
C ILE A 258 -19.90 -0.67 67.36
N HIS A 259 -21.19 -0.76 67.71
CA HIS A 259 -22.34 -0.03 67.11
C HIS A 259 -23.37 0.41 68.19
N VAL A 260 -24.53 0.97 67.79
CA VAL A 260 -25.74 1.39 68.58
C VAL A 260 -25.61 2.81 69.18
N GLU A 261 -26.24 3.87 68.63
CA GLU A 261 -27.68 4.28 68.53
C GLU A 261 -28.29 4.95 69.80
N GLU A 262 -28.79 6.18 69.66
CA GLU A 262 -30.04 6.66 70.29
C GLU A 262 -30.66 7.87 69.51
N LEU A 263 -31.84 8.38 69.88
CA LEU A 263 -32.79 9.01 68.94
C LEU A 263 -33.59 10.25 69.45
N LYS A 264 -34.01 11.10 68.47
CA LYS A 264 -35.10 12.12 68.51
C LYS A 264 -34.76 13.48 69.20
N LYS A 265 -35.39 14.63 68.86
CA LYS A 265 -36.70 14.86 68.18
C LYS A 265 -36.87 16.28 67.56
N GLU A 266 -37.76 16.38 66.54
CA GLU A 266 -38.52 17.57 66.05
C GLU A 266 -37.76 18.80 65.45
N GLU A 267 -38.24 19.54 64.42
CA GLU A 267 -39.23 19.24 63.34
C GLU A 267 -39.29 20.28 62.17
N LYS A 268 -39.92 19.89 61.05
CA LYS A 268 -40.71 20.64 60.02
C LYS A 268 -40.18 21.88 59.25
N ARG A 269 -40.13 21.68 57.91
CA ARG A 269 -40.69 22.52 56.80
C ARG A 269 -39.98 23.85 56.42
N ASP A 270 -40.04 24.35 55.17
CA ASP A 270 -40.84 24.04 53.96
C ASP A 270 -39.99 23.91 52.66
N GLU A 271 -40.64 23.76 51.49
CA GLU A 271 -40.12 23.36 50.17
C GLU A 271 -39.20 24.36 49.41
N LYS A 272 -38.17 23.84 48.70
CA LYS A 272 -37.95 24.01 47.24
C LYS A 272 -36.65 23.37 46.71
N GLU A 273 -36.76 22.64 45.60
CA GLU A 273 -35.63 22.21 44.76
C GLU A 273 -35.40 23.19 43.59
N GLY A 274 -34.23 23.10 42.91
CA GLY A 274 -34.10 23.62 41.53
C GLY A 274 -32.94 24.56 41.20
N ARG A 275 -31.68 24.10 41.35
CA ARG A 275 -30.53 24.31 40.42
C ARG A 275 -29.20 23.83 41.01
N ASN A 276 -28.41 23.07 40.24
CA ASN A 276 -26.94 22.98 40.31
C ASN A 276 -26.38 22.04 39.22
N GLU A 277 -26.44 22.45 37.94
CA GLU A 277 -25.79 21.71 36.82
C GLU A 277 -24.79 22.57 36.01
N GLU A 278 -24.84 23.91 36.12
CA GLU A 278 -24.04 24.84 35.30
C GLU A 278 -22.52 24.85 35.61
N MET A 279 -22.05 24.16 36.65
CA MET A 279 -20.65 24.19 37.10
C MET A 279 -19.72 23.09 36.54
N LYS A 280 -20.20 22.18 35.67
CA LYS A 280 -19.33 21.14 35.06
C LYS A 280 -19.03 21.33 33.56
N GLU A 281 -19.88 22.01 32.80
CA GLU A 281 -19.57 22.33 31.39
C GLU A 281 -18.47 23.41 31.26
N HIS A 282 -18.35 24.30 32.25
CA HIS A 282 -17.44 25.46 32.16
C HIS A 282 -15.96 25.05 32.16
N GLU A 283 -15.55 24.03 32.91
CA GLU A 283 -14.15 23.58 32.95
C GLU A 283 -13.70 22.93 31.63
N GLN A 284 -14.57 22.11 31.00
CA GLN A 284 -14.26 21.51 29.70
C GLN A 284 -14.31 22.53 28.55
N THR A 285 -15.22 23.50 28.59
CA THR A 285 -15.29 24.56 27.54
C THR A 285 -14.17 25.59 27.66
N MET A 286 -13.64 25.87 28.85
CA MET A 286 -12.44 26.72 29.01
C MET A 286 -11.20 26.10 28.34
N PHE A 287 -10.97 24.79 28.49
CA PHE A 287 -9.82 24.11 27.88
C PHE A 287 -9.89 24.02 26.34
N ILE A 288 -11.10 24.08 25.77
CA ILE A 288 -11.33 24.07 24.31
C ILE A 288 -11.26 25.48 23.69
N ASN A 289 -11.55 26.53 24.45
CA ASN A 289 -11.49 27.91 23.96
C ASN A 289 -10.11 28.58 24.15
N SER A 290 -9.32 28.18 25.15
CA SER A 290 -7.94 28.67 25.31
C SER A 290 -7.04 28.35 24.10
N LEU A 291 -7.31 27.25 23.39
CA LEU A 291 -6.60 26.84 22.18
C LEU A 291 -6.97 27.64 20.90
N LYS A 292 -7.85 28.65 20.98
CA LYS A 292 -8.28 29.44 19.80
C LYS A 292 -7.57 30.77 19.63
N GLU A 293 -6.99 31.35 20.67
CA GLU A 293 -6.45 32.72 20.60
C GLU A 293 -4.96 32.76 20.20
N ASP A 294 -4.19 31.70 20.47
CA ASP A 294 -2.81 31.52 19.98
C ASP A 294 -2.73 30.52 18.80
N SER A 295 -3.30 30.88 17.64
CA SER A 295 -3.15 30.07 16.43
C SER A 295 -1.70 30.11 15.90
N ILE A 296 -0.97 29.01 16.06
CA ILE A 296 0.44 28.87 15.67
C ILE A 296 0.62 28.77 14.14
N PHE A 297 -0.47 28.61 13.37
CA PHE A 297 -0.46 28.11 11.99
C PHE A 297 -0.97 29.10 10.94
N GLU A 298 -0.35 30.27 10.85
CA GLU A 298 -0.44 31.10 9.64
C GLU A 298 0.48 30.51 8.56
N CYS A 299 -0.03 30.37 7.33
CA CYS A 299 0.67 29.72 6.21
C CYS A 299 0.57 30.57 4.94
N GLU A 300 1.71 30.97 4.40
CA GLU A 300 1.77 31.58 3.06
C GLU A 300 1.49 30.51 2.00
N LEU A 301 0.43 30.72 1.21
CA LEU A 301 0.04 29.83 0.09
C LEU A 301 0.73 30.29 -1.20
N PHE A 302 1.49 29.39 -1.84
CA PHE A 302 2.16 29.68 -3.11
C PHE A 302 2.17 28.47 -4.04
N LYS A 303 2.46 28.69 -5.33
CA LYS A 303 2.52 27.61 -6.32
C LYS A 303 3.88 26.90 -6.27
N PRO A 304 3.92 25.56 -6.44
CA PRO A 304 5.17 24.84 -6.65
C PRO A 304 5.91 25.35 -7.90
N GLU A 305 7.24 25.44 -7.82
CA GLU A 305 8.09 25.62 -9.00
C GLU A 305 8.13 24.34 -9.84
N ASN A 306 8.31 24.47 -11.16
CA ASN A 306 8.40 23.31 -12.05
C ASN A 306 9.81 22.71 -12.04
N ILE A 307 10.07 21.84 -11.06
CA ILE A 307 11.38 21.20 -10.82
C ILE A 307 11.27 19.70 -11.11
N ASN A 308 12.06 19.16 -12.06
CA ASN A 308 12.06 17.76 -12.49
C ASN A 308 13.47 17.13 -12.53
N ASN A 309 14.11 17.06 -11.37
CA ASN A 309 15.47 16.52 -11.15
C ASN A 309 15.48 15.01 -10.79
N TYR A 310 14.35 14.48 -10.33
CA TYR A 310 14.21 13.18 -9.69
C TYR A 310 13.39 12.23 -10.58
N SER A 311 12.14 12.57 -10.90
CA SER A 311 11.27 11.77 -11.76
C SER A 311 11.56 11.91 -13.25
N ASN A 312 12.08 13.05 -13.70
CA ASN A 312 12.13 13.46 -15.11
C ASN A 312 10.73 13.42 -15.81
N SER A 313 9.65 13.68 -15.06
CA SER A 313 8.30 13.73 -15.63
C SER A 313 8.14 14.86 -16.66
N CYS A 314 7.29 14.65 -17.67
CA CYS A 314 6.76 15.72 -18.53
C CYS A 314 5.35 16.19 -18.09
N LEU A 315 4.78 15.58 -17.06
CA LEU A 315 3.40 15.78 -16.60
C LEU A 315 3.32 16.54 -15.27
N ILE A 316 4.13 16.16 -14.27
CA ILE A 316 4.09 16.68 -12.90
C ILE A 316 5.45 17.30 -12.51
N THR A 317 5.47 18.09 -11.43
CA THR A 317 6.71 18.55 -10.77
C THR A 317 7.11 17.62 -9.63
N ASP A 318 8.42 17.39 -9.42
CA ASP A 318 8.93 16.64 -8.25
C ASP A 318 8.58 17.25 -6.88
N MET A 319 8.11 18.49 -6.81
CA MET A 319 7.64 19.10 -5.54
C MET A 319 6.50 18.31 -4.87
N VAL A 320 5.77 17.49 -5.64
CA VAL A 320 4.76 16.55 -5.11
C VAL A 320 5.36 15.37 -4.34
N ILE A 321 6.68 15.14 -4.43
CA ILE A 321 7.38 14.08 -3.72
C ILE A 321 7.77 14.60 -2.34
N SER A 322 7.36 13.86 -1.31
CA SER A 322 7.65 14.14 0.09
C SER A 322 9.16 14.41 0.28
N PRO A 323 9.55 15.50 0.96
CA PRO A 323 10.93 15.94 1.07
C PRO A 323 11.82 14.97 1.86
N HIS A 324 11.24 13.98 2.54
CA HIS A 324 12.00 12.96 3.24
C HIS A 324 12.83 12.10 2.27
N ALA A 325 14.15 12.07 2.49
CA ALA A 325 15.15 11.56 1.54
C ALA A 325 14.90 10.16 0.99
N ARG A 326 14.19 9.28 1.73
CA ARG A 326 13.76 7.94 1.28
C ARG A 326 13.00 8.01 -0.06
N TYR A 327 12.04 8.93 -0.20
CA TYR A 327 11.12 8.97 -1.34
C TYR A 327 11.81 9.54 -2.59
N ILE A 328 12.53 10.65 -2.46
CA ILE A 328 13.38 11.24 -3.51
C ILE A 328 14.37 10.19 -4.05
N THR A 329 15.08 9.49 -3.16
CA THR A 329 16.04 8.44 -3.52
C THR A 329 15.37 7.29 -4.25
N LEU A 330 14.21 6.84 -3.77
CA LEU A 330 13.48 5.72 -4.35
C LEU A 330 13.05 6.03 -5.79
N THR A 331 12.52 7.23 -6.04
CA THR A 331 12.18 7.71 -7.40
C THR A 331 13.41 7.77 -8.31
N GLN A 332 14.51 8.38 -7.84
CA GLN A 332 15.75 8.46 -8.61
C GLN A 332 16.33 7.08 -8.93
N ASN A 333 16.46 6.21 -7.93
CA ASN A 333 17.14 4.92 -8.07
C ASN A 333 16.30 3.91 -8.88
N ILE A 334 14.96 3.93 -8.77
CA ILE A 334 14.08 3.13 -9.65
C ILE A 334 14.25 3.56 -11.11
N ARG A 335 14.21 4.86 -11.41
CA ARG A 335 14.41 5.37 -12.79
C ARG A 335 15.80 5.05 -13.34
N LYS A 336 16.85 5.35 -12.56
CA LYS A 336 18.24 5.05 -12.95
C LYS A 336 18.48 3.55 -13.18
N ARG A 337 17.87 2.68 -12.36
CA ARG A 337 17.93 1.22 -12.56
C ARG A 337 17.17 0.74 -13.80
N ARG A 338 15.97 1.27 -14.03
CA ARG A 338 15.11 0.94 -15.18
C ARG A 338 15.77 1.35 -16.51
N GLY A 339 16.57 2.43 -16.50
CA GLY A 339 17.27 2.96 -17.67
C GLY A 339 16.39 3.83 -18.58
N THR A 340 15.14 4.05 -18.18
CA THR A 340 14.13 4.93 -18.78
C THR A 340 13.28 5.51 -17.65
N LYS A 341 12.48 6.54 -17.91
CA LYS A 341 11.40 6.90 -16.97
C LYS A 341 10.36 5.78 -16.83
N ILE A 342 9.51 5.95 -15.82
CA ILE A 342 8.36 5.08 -15.56
C ILE A 342 7.32 5.32 -16.65
N ILE A 343 6.57 4.28 -17.02
CA ILE A 343 5.42 4.41 -17.92
C ILE A 343 4.29 3.51 -17.43
N SER A 344 3.07 4.04 -17.42
CA SER A 344 1.82 3.30 -17.25
C SER A 344 0.81 3.80 -18.28
N PHE A 345 0.04 2.88 -18.85
CA PHE A 345 -1.05 3.16 -19.76
C PHE A 345 -2.33 2.53 -19.22
N ASN A 346 -3.41 3.29 -19.26
CA ASN A 346 -4.70 2.93 -18.67
C ASN A 346 -5.79 3.30 -19.68
N PRO A 347 -6.68 2.38 -20.10
CA PRO A 347 -7.67 2.69 -21.14
C PRO A 347 -8.61 3.79 -20.64
N ILE A 348 -8.80 4.83 -21.44
CA ILE A 348 -9.70 5.94 -21.09
C ILE A 348 -11.15 5.45 -21.17
N TYR A 349 -12.03 5.98 -20.31
CA TYR A 349 -13.47 5.79 -20.46
C TYR A 349 -13.91 6.29 -21.84
N MET A 350 -14.70 5.52 -22.58
CA MET A 350 -15.05 5.87 -23.97
C MET A 350 -16.45 6.50 -24.07
N ASP A 351 -16.50 7.83 -23.99
CA ASP A 351 -17.71 8.65 -24.11
C ASP A 351 -17.81 9.32 -25.50
N ILE A 352 -18.97 9.93 -25.81
CA ILE A 352 -19.40 10.41 -27.12
C ILE A 352 -18.35 11.28 -27.84
N TYR A 353 -17.69 12.17 -27.10
CA TYR A 353 -16.70 13.13 -27.64
C TYR A 353 -15.26 12.80 -27.24
N THR A 354 -15.00 11.69 -26.53
CA THR A 354 -13.65 11.34 -26.03
C THR A 354 -12.67 11.15 -27.19
N GLU A 355 -13.09 10.51 -28.28
CA GLU A 355 -12.30 10.35 -29.52
C GLU A 355 -11.93 11.68 -30.20
N GLN A 356 -12.68 12.75 -29.94
CA GLN A 356 -12.65 14.02 -30.67
C GLN A 356 -11.80 15.09 -29.97
N MET A 357 -11.24 14.78 -28.79
CA MET A 357 -10.44 15.71 -28.01
C MET A 357 -9.16 16.17 -28.73
N ASP A 358 -8.83 17.44 -28.55
CA ASP A 358 -7.67 18.10 -29.14
C ASP A 358 -6.31 17.50 -28.72
N ASN A 359 -6.24 16.86 -27.56
CA ASN A 359 -5.04 16.19 -27.05
C ASN A 359 -4.59 15.00 -27.93
N TRP A 360 -5.51 14.37 -28.67
CA TRP A 360 -5.22 13.22 -29.54
C TRP A 360 -4.61 13.60 -30.90
N LYS A 361 -4.57 14.89 -31.26
CA LYS A 361 -4.08 15.36 -32.58
C LYS A 361 -2.62 14.96 -32.88
N LEU A 362 -1.83 14.66 -31.85
CA LEU A 362 -0.45 14.18 -31.94
C LEU A 362 -0.25 12.81 -31.27
N ALA A 363 -1.33 12.09 -30.93
CA ALA A 363 -1.24 10.78 -30.30
C ALA A 363 -1.12 9.67 -31.36
N LEU A 364 -0.35 8.62 -31.05
CA LEU A 364 -0.20 7.47 -31.92
C LEU A 364 -1.40 6.52 -31.79
N ASP A 365 -1.75 5.82 -32.86
CA ASP A 365 -2.73 4.73 -32.77
C ASP A 365 -2.13 3.54 -32.00
N LYS A 366 -2.99 2.80 -31.28
CA LYS A 366 -2.58 1.64 -30.47
C LYS A 366 -1.98 0.48 -31.30
N SER A 367 -2.13 0.50 -32.63
CA SER A 367 -1.51 -0.46 -33.55
C SER A 367 -0.14 -0.01 -34.11
N ASP A 368 0.40 1.14 -33.71
CA ASP A 368 1.73 1.58 -34.16
C ASP A 368 2.82 0.66 -33.61
N ASN A 369 3.42 -0.13 -34.51
CA ASN A 369 4.46 -1.10 -34.16
C ASN A 369 5.68 -0.51 -33.43
N ARG A 370 5.92 0.81 -33.50
CA ARG A 370 7.01 1.48 -32.78
C ARG A 370 6.78 1.52 -31.26
N LEU A 371 5.53 1.39 -30.81
CA LEU A 371 5.18 1.30 -29.40
C LEU A 371 5.66 -0.01 -28.75
N PHE A 372 5.99 -1.04 -29.54
CA PHE A 372 6.19 -2.40 -29.07
C PHE A 372 7.56 -2.98 -29.40
N LYS A 373 8.09 -3.74 -28.46
CA LYS A 373 9.37 -4.44 -28.54
C LYS A 373 9.18 -5.91 -28.19
N LYS A 374 9.79 -6.78 -28.98
CA LYS A 374 9.77 -8.23 -28.78
C LYS A 374 11.02 -8.66 -28.00
N ILE A 375 10.83 -9.25 -26.83
CA ILE A 375 11.92 -9.74 -25.97
C ILE A 375 11.87 -11.26 -25.94
N LYS A 376 12.99 -11.93 -26.23
CA LYS A 376 13.07 -13.40 -26.14
C LYS A 376 13.15 -13.82 -24.67
N LYS A 377 12.39 -14.84 -24.25
CA LYS A 377 12.45 -15.40 -22.89
C LYS A 377 13.84 -15.99 -22.61
N LYS A 378 14.36 -15.82 -21.38
CA LYS A 378 15.72 -16.17 -20.98
C LYS A 378 15.72 -17.32 -19.98
N TYR A 379 15.72 -18.56 -20.48
CA TYR A 379 15.69 -19.77 -19.65
C TYR A 379 17.02 -20.13 -18.96
N VAL A 380 18.14 -19.50 -19.35
CA VAL A 380 19.45 -19.65 -18.70
C VAL A 380 19.87 -18.29 -18.14
N LEU A 381 19.91 -18.21 -16.82
CA LEU A 381 20.16 -17.04 -15.99
C LEU A 381 21.66 -16.94 -15.63
N GLU A 382 22.02 -16.01 -14.75
CA GLU A 382 23.35 -16.01 -14.13
C GLU A 382 23.51 -17.18 -13.13
N ASP A 383 24.75 -17.61 -12.88
CA ASP A 383 25.08 -18.74 -11.98
C ASP A 383 24.54 -18.61 -10.54
N HIS A 384 24.23 -17.39 -10.10
CA HIS A 384 23.67 -17.09 -8.78
C HIS A 384 22.14 -17.14 -8.72
N LEU A 385 21.46 -17.38 -9.84
CA LEU A 385 20.01 -17.43 -9.96
C LEU A 385 19.55 -18.84 -10.36
N ILE A 386 18.42 -19.28 -9.82
CA ILE A 386 17.78 -20.57 -10.17
C ILE A 386 16.27 -20.42 -10.33
N TRP A 387 15.69 -21.34 -11.10
CA TRP A 387 14.25 -21.54 -11.26
C TRP A 387 13.66 -22.33 -10.10
N ASN A 388 12.57 -21.88 -9.47
CA ASN A 388 11.98 -22.58 -8.31
C ASN A 388 11.46 -23.98 -8.65
N LYS A 389 10.94 -24.22 -9.87
CA LYS A 389 10.42 -25.55 -10.24
C LYS A 389 11.54 -26.57 -10.42
N SER A 390 12.62 -26.20 -11.12
CA SER A 390 13.73 -27.11 -11.40
C SER A 390 14.86 -27.10 -10.35
N MET A 391 14.84 -26.14 -9.43
CA MET A 391 15.92 -25.82 -8.48
C MET A 391 17.30 -25.70 -9.14
N SER A 392 17.33 -25.25 -10.39
CA SER A 392 18.53 -25.19 -11.22
C SER A 392 18.49 -23.99 -12.16
N ASN A 393 19.66 -23.60 -12.67
CA ASN A 393 19.80 -22.61 -13.74
C ASN A 393 19.72 -23.25 -15.16
N ARG A 394 19.85 -24.57 -15.25
CA ARG A 394 19.84 -25.31 -16.52
C ARG A 394 18.54 -26.10 -16.62
N LYS A 395 17.45 -25.49 -17.12
CA LYS A 395 16.22 -26.22 -17.45
C LYS A 395 16.60 -27.44 -18.30
N LYS A 396 16.38 -28.65 -17.78
CA LYS A 396 16.52 -29.89 -18.56
C LYS A 396 15.54 -29.78 -19.73
N ARG A 397 16.03 -29.91 -20.95
CA ARG A 397 15.15 -30.10 -22.12
C ARG A 397 14.64 -31.53 -22.09
N GLU A 398 13.42 -31.72 -21.60
CA GLU A 398 12.63 -32.88 -21.99
C GLU A 398 12.23 -32.68 -23.46
N GLY A 399 12.86 -33.46 -24.33
CA GLY A 399 12.70 -33.35 -25.77
C GLY A 399 12.92 -34.72 -26.40
N ASN A 400 12.02 -35.07 -27.33
CA ASN A 400 11.88 -36.37 -27.98
C ASN A 400 13.20 -37.13 -28.22
N VAL A 401 13.33 -38.31 -27.61
CA VAL A 401 14.36 -39.31 -27.95
C VAL A 401 13.71 -40.45 -28.73
N HIS A 402 13.94 -40.48 -30.04
CA HIS A 402 13.75 -41.69 -30.83
C HIS A 402 14.89 -42.68 -30.55
N ALA A 403 14.52 -43.91 -30.17
CA ALA A 403 15.21 -45.16 -30.54
C ALA A 403 16.75 -45.27 -30.37
N SER A 404 17.23 -45.27 -29.13
CA SER A 404 18.37 -46.09 -28.67
C SER A 404 18.32 -46.14 -27.13
N GLY A 405 18.59 -47.25 -26.43
CA GLY A 405 19.19 -48.51 -26.84
C GLY A 405 20.17 -48.95 -25.75
N GLU A 406 19.90 -50.09 -25.12
CA GLU A 406 20.73 -50.76 -24.09
C GLU A 406 20.83 -50.11 -22.68
N THR A 407 20.26 -50.87 -21.76
CA THR A 407 20.21 -50.83 -20.29
C THR A 407 21.56 -50.81 -19.55
N THR A 408 21.56 -50.27 -18.32
CA THR A 408 21.79 -51.07 -17.08
C THR A 408 21.10 -50.40 -15.87
N LEU A 409 20.79 -51.17 -14.83
CA LEU A 409 20.08 -50.72 -13.61
C LEU A 409 21.06 -50.35 -12.47
N ASP A 410 20.54 -49.71 -11.42
CA ASP A 410 20.61 -50.14 -9.99
C ASP A 410 20.24 -48.97 -9.03
N HIS A 411 19.54 -49.13 -7.90
CA HIS A 411 18.81 -50.29 -7.33
C HIS A 411 17.81 -49.84 -6.21
N LEU A 412 16.81 -50.70 -5.93
CA LEU A 412 15.99 -50.83 -4.68
C LEU A 412 14.76 -49.90 -4.47
N SER A 413 13.62 -50.34 -3.89
CA SER A 413 12.94 -51.67 -3.86
C SER A 413 11.60 -51.61 -3.09
N ALA A 414 10.50 -52.13 -3.66
CA ALA A 414 9.33 -52.63 -2.89
C ALA A 414 8.47 -53.59 -3.75
N SER A 415 8.21 -54.78 -3.23
CA SER A 415 7.60 -55.97 -3.83
C SER A 415 6.17 -55.85 -4.40
N ILE A 416 5.86 -56.67 -5.42
CA ILE A 416 4.53 -56.96 -5.99
C ILE A 416 4.29 -58.49 -5.91
N ASN A 417 3.03 -58.91 -5.74
CA ASN A 417 2.47 -60.16 -6.28
C ASN A 417 1.30 -59.71 -7.22
N GLU A 418 1.18 -60.08 -8.50
CA GLU A 418 0.91 -61.42 -9.09
C GLU A 418 -0.43 -62.01 -8.60
N GLU A 419 -1.36 -62.50 -9.45
CA GLU A 419 -1.34 -63.05 -10.84
C GLU A 419 -2.52 -62.52 -11.72
N THR A 420 -2.87 -62.89 -12.99
CA THR A 420 -2.27 -63.64 -14.15
C THR A 420 -2.94 -63.20 -15.50
N THR A 421 -2.41 -63.65 -16.67
CA THR A 421 -3.06 -63.93 -18.00
C THR A 421 -4.15 -62.99 -18.58
N SER A 422 -3.96 -62.29 -19.72
CA SER A 422 -3.95 -62.76 -21.15
C SER A 422 -5.29 -63.34 -21.65
N THR A 423 -5.82 -62.99 -22.84
CA THR A 423 -5.20 -63.11 -24.19
C THR A 423 -5.61 -62.03 -25.21
N LYS A 424 -5.01 -62.08 -26.42
CA LYS A 424 -5.41 -61.29 -27.61
C LYS A 424 -6.42 -62.07 -28.46
N GLU A 425 -7.26 -61.38 -29.24
CA GLU A 425 -7.38 -61.67 -30.68
C GLU A 425 -7.89 -60.47 -31.50
N LEU A 426 -8.16 -60.66 -32.80
CA LEU A 426 -8.20 -59.61 -33.83
C LEU A 426 -9.34 -59.83 -34.86
N LYS A 427 -9.54 -58.80 -35.71
CA LYS A 427 -9.92 -58.84 -37.15
C LYS A 427 -11.40 -58.73 -37.61
N ILE A 428 -11.49 -57.94 -38.71
CA ILE A 428 -12.37 -58.00 -39.90
C ILE A 428 -13.66 -57.14 -39.95
N ASP A 429 -13.68 -56.26 -40.96
CA ASP A 429 -14.81 -55.47 -41.44
C ASP A 429 -15.90 -56.29 -42.15
N GLY A 430 -17.14 -55.77 -42.16
CA GLY A 430 -18.26 -56.39 -42.88
C GLY A 430 -19.49 -55.50 -43.07
N LYS A 431 -19.36 -54.33 -43.71
CA LYS A 431 -20.49 -53.40 -43.93
C LYS A 431 -21.58 -53.99 -44.85
N LYS A 432 -22.82 -54.00 -44.37
CA LYS A 432 -24.06 -53.89 -45.17
C LYS A 432 -25.05 -52.97 -44.45
N TYR A 433 -25.92 -52.32 -45.22
CA TYR A 433 -26.85 -51.27 -44.78
C TYR A 433 -28.31 -51.65 -45.03
N ASN A 434 -29.21 -50.91 -44.38
CA ASN A 434 -30.69 -50.96 -44.45
C ASN A 434 -31.34 -52.16 -43.71
N GLY A 435 -32.32 -51.95 -42.81
CA GLY A 435 -32.81 -50.68 -42.26
C GLY A 435 -34.07 -50.80 -41.37
N ASN A 436 -34.49 -49.65 -40.82
CA ASN A 436 -35.76 -49.35 -40.12
C ASN A 436 -35.97 -49.82 -38.65
N ILE A 437 -35.90 -48.83 -37.73
CA ILE A 437 -36.75 -48.52 -36.55
C ILE A 437 -37.38 -49.68 -35.74
N VAL A 438 -37.33 -49.72 -34.39
CA VAL A 438 -37.17 -48.66 -33.35
C VAL A 438 -36.33 -49.22 -32.15
N TYR A 439 -36.07 -48.61 -30.98
CA TYR A 439 -36.60 -47.43 -30.24
C TYR A 439 -35.56 -46.91 -29.21
N GLY A 440 -35.52 -45.59 -28.96
CA GLY A 440 -35.30 -44.97 -27.64
C GLY A 440 -33.91 -44.94 -26.96
N GLY A 441 -33.41 -43.71 -26.68
CA GLY A 441 -32.56 -43.45 -25.51
C GLY A 441 -31.20 -42.79 -25.73
N MET A 442 -31.10 -41.51 -25.36
CA MET A 442 -29.90 -40.76 -24.91
C MET A 442 -28.55 -40.97 -25.63
N ASP A 443 -28.15 -39.95 -26.41
CA ASP A 443 -26.74 -39.66 -26.72
C ASP A 443 -26.53 -38.15 -26.79
N THR A 444 -25.55 -37.63 -26.02
CA THR A 444 -24.74 -36.41 -26.24
C THR A 444 -24.05 -36.00 -24.92
N LYS A 445 -22.73 -36.20 -24.80
CA LYS A 445 -21.88 -35.29 -23.98
C LYS A 445 -20.40 -35.24 -24.36
N GLN A 446 -20.11 -35.31 -25.66
CA GLN A 446 -18.78 -35.05 -26.23
C GLN A 446 -18.81 -33.76 -27.07
N LYS A 447 -19.11 -32.62 -26.43
CA LYS A 447 -19.23 -31.30 -27.10
C LYS A 447 -18.76 -30.08 -26.29
N ASP A 448 -18.49 -30.26 -24.99
CA ASP A 448 -18.27 -29.14 -24.06
C ASP A 448 -16.77 -28.83 -23.81
N ILE A 449 -15.86 -29.48 -24.55
CA ILE A 449 -14.40 -29.24 -24.50
C ILE A 449 -13.93 -28.54 -25.79
N ASP A 450 -14.44 -28.95 -26.95
CA ASP A 450 -14.15 -28.29 -28.24
C ASP A 450 -14.68 -26.84 -28.30
N SER A 451 -15.63 -26.48 -27.43
CA SER A 451 -16.15 -25.11 -27.31
C SER A 451 -15.10 -24.10 -26.83
N TYR A 452 -14.16 -24.52 -25.97
CA TYR A 452 -13.10 -23.64 -25.44
C TYR A 452 -11.95 -23.39 -26.44
N LEU A 453 -11.88 -24.17 -27.52
CA LEU A 453 -10.93 -23.97 -28.62
C LEU A 453 -11.60 -23.36 -29.87
N ASN A 454 -12.85 -23.72 -30.18
CA ASN A 454 -13.55 -23.16 -31.35
C ASN A 454 -14.08 -21.73 -31.15
N TYR A 455 -14.10 -21.19 -29.92
CA TYR A 455 -14.42 -19.77 -29.69
C TYR A 455 -13.29 -18.79 -30.05
N LYS A 456 -12.11 -19.29 -30.48
CA LYS A 456 -10.93 -18.46 -30.79
C LYS A 456 -10.56 -18.36 -32.28
N GLU A 457 -11.37 -18.89 -33.20
CA GLU A 457 -11.08 -18.87 -34.65
C GLU A 457 -11.90 -17.88 -35.49
N LYS A 458 -12.81 -17.09 -34.90
CA LYS A 458 -13.49 -15.98 -35.61
C LYS A 458 -13.56 -14.71 -34.77
N ASP A 459 -13.10 -13.65 -35.41
CA ASP A 459 -12.87 -12.29 -34.91
C ASP A 459 -11.72 -12.14 -33.91
N GLU A 460 -11.19 -10.91 -33.86
CA GLU A 460 -10.00 -10.43 -33.13
C GLU A 460 -8.63 -11.07 -33.45
N LYS A 461 -7.77 -10.29 -34.12
CA LYS A 461 -6.32 -10.39 -33.89
C LYS A 461 -6.06 -9.77 -32.52
N GLU A 462 -5.46 -10.52 -31.59
CA GLU A 462 -5.17 -10.02 -30.24
C GLU A 462 -4.37 -8.70 -30.29
N ASN A 463 -4.85 -7.70 -29.54
CA ASN A 463 -4.31 -6.36 -29.54
C ASN A 463 -2.95 -6.32 -28.81
N LEU A 464 -1.86 -6.01 -29.53
CA LEU A 464 -0.50 -5.92 -28.97
C LEU A 464 -0.41 -4.96 -27.77
N MET A 465 -1.25 -3.91 -27.74
CA MET A 465 -1.33 -3.00 -26.61
C MET A 465 -1.77 -3.70 -25.33
N ASP A 466 -2.82 -4.54 -25.41
CA ASP A 466 -3.39 -5.19 -24.24
C ASP A 466 -2.53 -6.38 -23.78
N ILE A 467 -1.84 -7.06 -24.72
CA ILE A 467 -0.76 -8.02 -24.43
C ILE A 467 0.40 -7.33 -23.69
N ALA A 468 0.87 -6.17 -24.17
CA ALA A 468 1.96 -5.42 -23.54
C ALA A 468 1.55 -4.86 -22.16
N MET A 469 0.28 -4.45 -21.99
CA MET A 469 -0.29 -4.09 -20.69
C MET A 469 -0.27 -5.27 -19.73
N LYS A 470 -0.75 -6.45 -20.14
CA LYS A 470 -0.77 -7.65 -19.29
C LYS A 470 0.64 -8.09 -18.89
N ASN A 471 1.56 -8.19 -19.85
CA ASN A 471 2.98 -8.47 -19.62
C ASN A 471 3.70 -7.41 -18.75
N SER A 472 3.19 -6.17 -18.67
CA SER A 472 3.74 -5.17 -17.75
C SER A 472 3.48 -5.50 -16.27
N LEU A 473 2.38 -6.20 -15.98
CA LEU A 473 1.99 -6.64 -14.63
C LEU A 473 2.47 -8.07 -14.34
N PHE A 474 2.18 -8.99 -15.25
CA PHE A 474 2.58 -10.39 -15.15
C PHE A 474 2.78 -10.98 -16.54
N SER A 475 4.01 -11.40 -16.86
CA SER A 475 4.32 -12.23 -18.02
C SER A 475 4.54 -13.68 -17.61
N ASN A 476 3.86 -14.62 -18.28
CA ASN A 476 4.06 -16.05 -18.00
C ASN A 476 5.34 -16.54 -18.70
N ILE A 477 6.36 -16.95 -17.94
CA ILE A 477 7.63 -17.39 -18.54
C ILE A 477 7.54 -18.87 -18.99
N ASP A 478 6.54 -19.61 -18.51
CA ASP A 478 6.34 -21.03 -18.83
C ASP A 478 5.32 -21.29 -19.95
N ASP A 479 4.64 -20.27 -20.50
CA ASP A 479 3.84 -20.50 -21.72
C ASP A 479 4.72 -20.83 -22.93
N GLU A 480 4.12 -21.46 -23.96
CA GLU A 480 4.82 -22.01 -25.12
C GLU A 480 5.49 -20.97 -26.05
N GLU A 481 5.18 -19.67 -25.93
CA GLU A 481 5.85 -18.66 -26.73
C GLU A 481 7.29 -18.43 -26.25
N ASP A 482 8.26 -18.52 -27.16
CA ASP A 482 9.70 -18.33 -26.90
C ASP A 482 10.08 -16.85 -26.62
N TYR A 483 9.09 -15.97 -26.43
CA TYR A 483 9.20 -14.50 -26.36
C TYR A 483 8.03 -13.86 -25.61
N ILE A 484 8.12 -12.54 -25.35
CA ILE A 484 7.03 -11.68 -24.89
C ILE A 484 7.01 -10.36 -25.66
N TYR A 485 5.83 -9.73 -25.76
CA TYR A 485 5.68 -8.35 -26.21
C TYR A 485 5.62 -7.38 -25.03
N VAL A 486 6.40 -6.30 -25.10
CA VAL A 486 6.45 -5.22 -24.12
C VAL A 486 6.51 -3.88 -24.82
N TYR A 487 6.38 -2.77 -24.08
CA TYR A 487 6.57 -1.43 -24.62
C TYR A 487 8.02 -1.15 -25.05
N ASP A 488 8.23 -0.44 -26.17
CA ASP A 488 9.49 0.27 -26.38
C ASP A 488 9.52 1.54 -25.52
N ARG A 489 10.11 1.38 -24.34
CA ARG A 489 10.14 2.42 -23.29
C ARG A 489 10.89 3.68 -23.72
N LYS A 490 11.88 3.55 -24.61
CA LYS A 490 12.70 4.70 -25.06
C LYS A 490 11.95 5.53 -26.08
N PHE A 491 11.38 4.87 -27.10
CA PHE A 491 10.55 5.54 -28.08
C PHE A 491 9.37 6.29 -27.41
N ILE A 492 8.73 5.69 -26.41
CA ILE A 492 7.63 6.31 -25.67
C ILE A 492 8.10 7.45 -24.76
N GLU A 493 9.27 7.34 -24.11
CA GLU A 493 9.88 8.42 -23.34
C GLU A 493 10.18 9.64 -24.23
N GLU A 494 10.90 9.43 -25.33
CA GLU A 494 11.23 10.46 -26.34
C GLU A 494 9.98 11.09 -26.95
N TYR A 495 8.97 10.28 -27.33
CA TYR A 495 7.74 10.81 -27.94
C TYR A 495 6.85 11.58 -26.95
N SER A 496 6.94 11.27 -25.65
CA SER A 496 6.14 11.96 -24.63
C SER A 496 6.52 13.43 -24.39
N GLU A 497 7.72 13.85 -24.81
CA GLU A 497 8.11 15.27 -24.83
C GLU A 497 7.33 16.06 -25.89
N ILE A 498 6.93 15.39 -26.98
CA ILE A 498 6.15 15.97 -28.09
C ILE A 498 4.65 15.88 -27.81
N CYS A 499 4.18 14.73 -27.29
CA CYS A 499 2.77 14.51 -26.97
C CYS A 499 2.60 13.95 -25.56
N LYS A 500 2.01 14.76 -24.66
CA LYS A 500 1.75 14.38 -23.26
C LYS A 500 0.78 13.20 -23.08
N ASN A 501 0.06 12.78 -24.12
CA ASN A 501 -0.71 11.53 -24.16
C ASN A 501 -0.32 10.75 -25.43
N PRO A 502 0.82 10.03 -25.43
CA PRO A 502 1.46 9.55 -26.66
C PRO A 502 0.70 8.44 -27.40
N ILE A 503 -0.33 7.82 -26.80
CA ILE A 503 -1.19 6.80 -27.43
C ILE A 503 -2.65 7.23 -27.32
N LYS A 504 -3.39 7.23 -28.43
CA LYS A 504 -4.80 7.60 -28.47
C LYS A 504 -5.65 6.66 -27.62
N ASN A 505 -6.60 7.21 -26.87
CA ASN A 505 -7.54 6.50 -25.99
C ASN A 505 -6.89 5.77 -24.78
N TYR A 506 -5.63 6.09 -24.42
CA TYR A 506 -5.01 5.62 -23.18
C TYR A 506 -4.48 6.81 -22.37
N VAL A 507 -4.83 6.86 -21.08
CA VAL A 507 -4.27 7.79 -20.10
C VAL A 507 -2.83 7.39 -19.82
N TYR A 508 -1.90 8.32 -20.06
CA TYR A 508 -0.47 8.13 -19.86
C TYR A 508 0.01 8.74 -18.55
N LEU A 509 0.82 7.99 -17.80
CA LEU A 509 1.37 8.39 -16.51
C LEU A 509 2.86 8.00 -16.47
N ASP A 510 3.75 8.95 -16.21
CA ASP A 510 5.19 8.80 -16.46
C ASP A 510 6.10 8.91 -15.21
N ALA A 511 5.50 9.04 -14.03
CA ALA A 511 6.18 9.28 -12.77
C ALA A 511 5.72 8.31 -11.68
N MET A 512 6.63 7.96 -10.76
CA MET A 512 6.32 7.17 -9.56
C MET A 512 5.20 7.79 -8.72
N PHE A 513 5.08 9.12 -8.75
CA PHE A 513 3.99 9.90 -8.16
C PHE A 513 2.60 9.34 -8.47
N PHE A 514 2.27 9.10 -9.74
CA PHE A 514 0.90 8.74 -10.11
C PHE A 514 0.44 7.38 -9.56
N GLY A 515 1.35 6.55 -9.04
CA GLY A 515 1.02 5.35 -8.27
C GLY A 515 1.20 5.53 -6.78
N MET A 516 2.36 6.01 -6.31
CA MET A 516 2.66 6.09 -4.88
C MET A 516 2.03 7.29 -4.17
N SER A 517 1.34 8.21 -4.87
CA SER A 517 0.43 9.19 -4.25
C SER A 517 -1.03 8.71 -4.20
N MET A 518 -1.30 7.44 -4.50
CA MET A 518 -2.65 6.89 -4.47
C MET A 518 -2.92 6.29 -3.09
N CYS A 519 -3.92 6.82 -2.40
CA CYS A 519 -4.25 6.38 -1.05
C CYS A 519 -4.87 4.97 -1.06
N CYS A 520 -4.56 4.20 -0.02
CA CYS A 520 -5.17 2.91 0.24
C CYS A 520 -5.54 2.68 1.70
N GLN A 521 -6.13 1.51 1.96
CA GLN A 521 -6.35 0.99 3.29
C GLN A 521 -5.58 -0.31 3.44
N GLN A 522 -4.82 -0.43 4.53
CA GLN A 522 -4.01 -1.61 4.84
C GLN A 522 -4.38 -2.15 6.22
N LEU A 523 -4.20 -3.46 6.44
CA LEU A 523 -4.48 -4.12 7.72
C LEU A 523 -3.32 -5.05 8.08
N THR A 524 -2.62 -4.78 9.17
CA THR A 524 -1.65 -5.71 9.77
C THR A 524 -2.29 -6.47 10.93
N MET A 525 -2.14 -7.79 10.96
CA MET A 525 -2.57 -8.70 12.03
C MET A 525 -1.37 -9.54 12.50
N SER A 526 -1.20 -9.80 13.80
CA SER A 526 -0.31 -10.86 14.29
C SER A 526 -1.01 -12.21 14.35
N PHE A 527 -0.24 -13.29 14.54
CA PHE A 527 -0.75 -14.67 14.69
C PHE A 527 0.10 -15.43 15.75
N PRO A 528 -0.44 -16.48 16.40
CA PRO A 528 0.26 -17.19 17.49
C PRO A 528 1.60 -17.76 17.06
N THR A 529 1.65 -18.47 15.94
CA THR A 529 2.86 -19.11 15.45
C THR A 529 3.28 -18.60 14.06
N ILE A 530 4.52 -18.92 13.67
CA ILE A 530 5.00 -18.71 12.30
C ILE A 530 4.17 -19.49 11.27
N ASP A 531 3.69 -20.68 11.62
CA ASP A 531 2.93 -21.53 10.70
C ASP A 531 1.50 -20.99 10.49
N ASP A 532 0.84 -20.51 11.54
CA ASP A 532 -0.44 -19.78 11.43
C ASP A 532 -0.30 -18.54 10.52
N ALA A 533 0.78 -17.77 10.71
CA ALA A 533 1.05 -16.59 9.89
C ALA A 533 1.29 -16.96 8.41
N LYS A 534 2.04 -18.04 8.13
CA LYS A 534 2.25 -18.56 6.76
C LYS A 534 0.95 -19.07 6.14
N TYR A 535 0.14 -19.81 6.90
CA TYR A 535 -1.14 -20.35 6.45
C TYR A 535 -2.17 -19.25 6.14
N VAL A 536 -2.30 -18.24 7.01
CA VAL A 536 -3.24 -17.11 6.79
C VAL A 536 -2.74 -16.19 5.68
N TYR A 537 -1.43 -15.98 5.54
CA TYR A 537 -0.84 -15.29 4.37
C TYR A 537 -1.31 -15.93 3.05
N ASP A 538 -1.22 -17.25 2.96
CA ASP A 538 -1.62 -18.00 1.76
C ASP A 538 -3.14 -17.93 1.50
N GLN A 539 -3.97 -18.08 2.53
CA GLN A 539 -5.43 -18.03 2.36
C GLN A 539 -5.90 -16.62 1.98
N LEU A 540 -5.35 -15.59 2.62
CA LEU A 540 -5.68 -14.20 2.32
C LEU A 540 -5.20 -13.76 0.93
N ALA A 541 -4.15 -14.36 0.38
CA ALA A 541 -3.72 -14.06 -0.98
C ALA A 541 -4.83 -14.31 -2.02
N VAL A 542 -5.65 -15.35 -1.82
CA VAL A 542 -6.82 -15.67 -2.68
C VAL A 542 -7.97 -14.69 -2.48
N ILE A 543 -8.14 -14.17 -1.25
CA ILE A 543 -9.15 -13.15 -0.91
C ILE A 543 -8.75 -11.76 -1.44
N ALA A 544 -7.46 -11.49 -1.61
CA ALA A 544 -6.91 -10.19 -1.99
C ALA A 544 -7.50 -9.55 -3.28
N PRO A 545 -7.59 -10.25 -4.44
CA PRO A 545 -8.21 -9.68 -5.64
C PRO A 545 -9.73 -9.50 -5.52
N LEU A 546 -10.41 -10.32 -4.71
CA LEU A 546 -11.85 -10.18 -4.49
C LEU A 546 -12.16 -8.91 -3.70
N PHE A 547 -11.36 -8.62 -2.66
CA PHE A 547 -11.47 -7.36 -1.92
C PHE A 547 -11.08 -6.14 -2.75
N LEU A 548 -10.12 -6.26 -3.68
CA LEU A 548 -9.78 -5.19 -4.62
C LEU A 548 -11.00 -4.78 -5.48
N ALA A 549 -11.77 -5.75 -5.97
CA ALA A 549 -13.02 -5.49 -6.70
C ALA A 549 -14.18 -5.00 -5.80
N ILE A 550 -14.31 -5.51 -4.57
CA ILE A 550 -15.34 -5.07 -3.60
C ILE A 550 -15.14 -3.61 -3.17
N THR A 551 -13.88 -3.20 -3.01
CA THR A 551 -13.48 -1.87 -2.51
C THR A 551 -13.22 -0.87 -3.61
N ALA A 552 -13.35 -1.25 -4.89
CA ALA A 552 -12.98 -0.45 -6.05
C ALA A 552 -13.44 1.02 -5.96
N CYS A 553 -12.48 1.95 -5.84
CA CYS A 553 -12.73 3.35 -5.55
C CYS A 553 -12.12 4.32 -6.58
N THR A 554 -11.32 3.82 -7.53
CA THR A 554 -10.43 4.61 -8.41
C THR A 554 -10.89 4.62 -9.88
N PRO A 555 -11.93 5.40 -10.28
CA PRO A 555 -12.46 5.40 -11.64
C PRO A 555 -11.70 6.33 -12.59
N TYR A 556 -10.89 7.25 -12.05
CA TYR A 556 -10.18 8.29 -12.79
C TYR A 556 -8.68 8.27 -12.52
N LEU A 557 -7.89 8.75 -13.49
CA LEU A 557 -6.44 8.88 -13.45
C LEU A 557 -6.01 10.14 -14.21
N GLY A 558 -5.10 10.93 -13.65
CA GLY A 558 -4.46 12.05 -14.37
C GLY A 558 -5.42 13.08 -14.97
N GLY A 559 -6.61 13.28 -14.36
CA GLY A 559 -7.65 14.17 -14.89
C GLY A 559 -8.62 13.54 -15.90
N TYR A 560 -8.63 12.21 -16.08
CA TYR A 560 -9.54 11.52 -16.99
C TYR A 560 -10.25 10.33 -16.33
N LEU A 561 -11.52 10.10 -16.66
CA LEU A 561 -12.21 8.83 -16.39
C LEU A 561 -11.56 7.68 -17.18
N THR A 562 -11.52 6.47 -16.59
CA THR A 562 -10.89 5.27 -17.20
C THR A 562 -11.85 4.08 -17.26
N GLU A 563 -11.57 3.07 -18.08
CA GLU A 563 -12.31 1.78 -18.11
C GLU A 563 -11.92 0.83 -16.95
N THR A 564 -11.23 1.35 -15.94
CA THR A 564 -10.85 0.62 -14.72
C THR A 564 -11.32 1.35 -13.48
N ASP A 565 -11.55 0.60 -12.40
CA ASP A 565 -12.10 1.10 -11.13
C ASP A 565 -11.12 0.97 -9.94
N THR A 566 -9.90 0.46 -10.15
CA THR A 566 -8.93 0.23 -9.05
C THR A 566 -7.52 0.72 -9.37
N ARG A 567 -6.80 1.14 -8.33
CA ARG A 567 -5.45 1.75 -8.44
C ARG A 567 -4.33 0.78 -8.85
N TRP A 568 -4.56 -0.54 -8.71
CA TRP A 568 -3.51 -1.55 -8.59
C TRP A 568 -2.51 -1.58 -9.77
N ARG A 569 -3.00 -1.52 -11.01
CA ARG A 569 -2.15 -1.49 -12.22
C ARG A 569 -1.19 -0.30 -12.22
N VAL A 570 -1.66 0.87 -11.78
CA VAL A 570 -0.90 2.12 -11.79
C VAL A 570 0.23 2.05 -10.77
N ILE A 571 -0.06 1.63 -9.53
CA ILE A 571 0.99 1.49 -8.50
C ILE A 571 2.00 0.41 -8.90
N SER A 572 1.53 -0.72 -9.44
CA SER A 572 2.38 -1.79 -9.97
C SER A 572 3.36 -1.32 -11.06
N ASN A 573 2.89 -0.52 -12.01
CA ASN A 573 3.74 0.11 -13.01
C ASN A 573 4.65 1.21 -12.43
N SER A 574 4.17 1.99 -11.45
CA SER A 574 4.84 3.19 -10.93
C SER A 574 6.21 2.94 -10.31
N VAL A 575 6.45 1.71 -9.84
CA VAL A 575 7.71 1.25 -9.22
C VAL A 575 8.33 0.04 -9.93
N ASP A 576 7.97 -0.22 -11.19
CA ASP A 576 8.59 -1.28 -11.98
C ASP A 576 10.05 -0.94 -12.32
N CYS A 577 10.99 -1.36 -11.47
CA CYS A 577 12.42 -1.13 -11.66
C CYS A 577 13.09 -2.14 -12.62
N ARG A 578 12.36 -3.08 -13.25
CA ARG A 578 12.94 -4.08 -14.15
C ARG A 578 13.60 -3.41 -15.35
N THR A 579 14.85 -3.77 -15.63
CA THR A 579 15.54 -3.53 -16.90
C THR A 579 14.89 -4.30 -18.05
N GLU A 580 15.21 -3.98 -19.31
CA GLU A 580 14.73 -4.76 -20.45
C GLU A 580 15.17 -6.24 -20.38
N GLU A 581 16.38 -6.52 -19.91
CA GLU A 581 16.87 -7.90 -19.78
C GLU A 581 16.09 -8.69 -18.72
N GLU A 582 15.73 -8.06 -17.60
CA GLU A 582 14.93 -8.70 -16.56
C GLU A 582 13.50 -9.03 -16.99
N LEU A 583 12.92 -8.33 -17.98
CA LEU A 583 11.60 -8.70 -18.51
C LEU A 583 11.60 -10.11 -19.14
N ALA A 584 12.77 -10.58 -19.60
CA ALA A 584 12.91 -11.92 -20.18
C ALA A 584 12.86 -13.07 -19.16
N TYR A 585 12.96 -12.79 -17.84
CA TYR A 585 13.02 -13.82 -16.79
C TYR A 585 12.42 -13.43 -15.42
N ILE A 586 11.92 -12.21 -15.22
CA ILE A 586 11.24 -11.78 -14.01
C ILE A 586 9.81 -11.33 -14.35
N SER A 587 8.89 -12.28 -14.23
CA SER A 587 7.49 -12.22 -14.62
C SER A 587 6.74 -11.00 -14.07
N LYS A 588 6.96 -10.67 -12.79
CA LYS A 588 6.26 -9.60 -12.06
C LYS A 588 7.19 -8.41 -11.72
N PRO A 589 6.70 -7.15 -11.72
CA PRO A 589 7.39 -6.02 -11.10
C PRO A 589 7.45 -6.19 -9.57
N ARG A 590 8.17 -5.29 -8.88
CA ARG A 590 8.34 -5.36 -7.41
C ARG A 590 7.10 -4.96 -6.60
N TYR A 591 6.05 -4.44 -7.25
CA TYR A 591 4.71 -4.24 -6.67
C TYR A 591 3.72 -5.09 -7.50
N SER A 592 3.18 -6.17 -6.96
CA SER A 592 2.45 -7.20 -7.73
C SER A 592 1.65 -8.14 -6.81
N GLY A 593 0.92 -9.13 -7.32
CA GLY A 593 0.39 -10.20 -6.47
C GLY A 593 1.50 -10.98 -5.76
N ILE A 594 1.17 -11.90 -4.84
CA ILE A 594 2.18 -12.78 -4.25
C ILE A 594 2.88 -13.62 -5.35
N SER A 595 4.13 -14.00 -5.15
CA SER A 595 4.86 -14.82 -6.15
C SER A 595 4.84 -16.31 -5.83
N LEU A 596 4.73 -16.66 -4.54
CA LEU A 596 4.73 -18.04 -4.05
C LEU A 596 3.84 -18.14 -2.81
N TYR A 597 3.07 -19.22 -2.71
CA TYR A 597 2.50 -19.70 -1.46
C TYR A 597 3.59 -20.35 -0.57
N ILE A 598 3.45 -20.27 0.76
CA ILE A 598 4.56 -20.45 1.71
C ILE A 598 4.30 -21.40 2.89
N SER A 599 3.08 -21.87 3.13
CA SER A 599 2.72 -22.71 4.28
C SER A 599 3.18 -24.17 4.12
N ASP A 600 3.80 -24.76 5.15
CA ASP A 600 4.22 -26.17 5.14
C ASP A 600 3.08 -27.16 5.54
N GLU A 601 1.85 -26.63 5.64
CA GLU A 601 0.63 -27.38 5.96
C GLU A 601 0.15 -28.27 4.81
N LEU A 602 -0.61 -29.31 5.18
CA LEU A 602 -1.08 -30.37 4.29
C LEU A 602 -1.68 -29.90 2.95
N PRO A 603 -2.51 -28.83 2.88
CA PRO A 603 -3.15 -28.43 1.62
C PRO A 603 -2.13 -28.01 0.55
N LEU A 604 -1.18 -27.14 0.90
CA LEU A 604 -0.14 -26.70 -0.02
C LEU A 604 0.89 -27.80 -0.24
N LYS A 605 1.36 -28.43 0.85
CA LYS A 605 2.41 -29.46 0.83
C LYS A 605 2.10 -30.61 -0.15
N ARG A 606 0.84 -31.01 -0.23
CA ARG A 606 0.35 -32.06 -1.14
C ARG A 606 0.42 -31.67 -2.62
N ASN A 607 0.14 -30.40 -2.94
CA ASN A 607 -0.10 -29.91 -4.31
C ASN A 607 0.84 -28.74 -4.69
N TYR A 608 2.04 -28.66 -4.09
CA TYR A 608 2.88 -27.45 -4.13
C TYR A 608 3.12 -26.88 -5.53
N TYR A 609 3.50 -27.72 -6.51
CA TYR A 609 3.76 -27.30 -7.89
C TYR A 609 2.49 -27.09 -8.75
N PHE A 610 1.32 -27.50 -8.26
CA PHE A 610 0.02 -27.22 -8.89
C PHE A 610 -0.53 -25.86 -8.45
N TYR A 611 -0.33 -25.47 -7.19
CA TYR A 611 -0.70 -24.13 -6.72
C TYR A 611 0.37 -23.08 -7.06
N ASN A 612 1.66 -23.42 -6.96
CA ASN A 612 2.77 -22.59 -7.46
C ASN A 612 3.12 -22.96 -8.91
N ASP A 613 2.16 -22.77 -9.82
CA ASP A 613 2.21 -23.15 -11.23
C ASP A 613 3.01 -22.19 -12.12
N ILE A 614 3.64 -21.15 -11.56
CA ILE A 614 4.53 -20.22 -12.27
C ILE A 614 5.98 -20.48 -11.82
N ASP A 615 6.91 -20.62 -12.77
CA ASP A 615 8.35 -20.72 -12.46
C ASP A 615 8.91 -19.34 -12.07
N VAL A 616 9.32 -19.23 -10.81
CA VAL A 616 9.79 -17.99 -10.15
C VAL A 616 11.30 -18.09 -9.93
N VAL A 617 12.01 -17.01 -10.26
CA VAL A 617 13.46 -16.93 -10.06
C VAL A 617 13.80 -16.68 -8.58
N LEU A 618 14.82 -17.36 -8.09
CA LEU A 618 15.34 -17.28 -6.72
C LEU A 618 16.85 -16.92 -6.74
N ASP A 619 17.33 -16.15 -5.76
CA ASP A 619 18.78 -16.08 -5.47
C ASP A 619 19.23 -17.39 -4.82
N LYS A 620 20.18 -18.07 -5.47
CA LYS A 620 20.67 -19.38 -5.03
C LYS A 620 21.48 -19.32 -3.73
N ASN A 621 22.28 -18.29 -3.52
CA ASN A 621 23.12 -18.19 -2.31
C ASN A 621 22.24 -17.92 -1.08
N VAL A 622 21.18 -17.14 -1.27
CA VAL A 622 20.14 -16.88 -0.25
C VAL A 622 19.39 -18.18 0.05
N TYR A 623 18.95 -18.93 -0.97
CA TYR A 623 18.28 -20.21 -0.78
C TYR A 623 19.17 -21.24 -0.08
N ASP A 624 20.39 -21.47 -0.58
CA ASP A 624 21.33 -22.43 0.00
C ASP A 624 21.63 -22.08 1.48
N LYS A 625 21.76 -20.79 1.80
CA LYS A 625 21.93 -20.29 3.17
C LYS A 625 20.70 -20.60 4.04
N LEU A 626 19.49 -20.25 3.60
CA LEU A 626 18.26 -20.50 4.35
C LEU A 626 18.07 -21.98 4.68
N ARG A 627 18.32 -22.88 3.71
CA ARG A 627 18.23 -24.33 3.94
C ARG A 627 19.34 -24.86 4.85
N LYS A 628 20.58 -24.34 4.76
CA LYS A 628 21.66 -24.67 5.72
C LYS A 628 21.26 -24.33 7.16
N GLU A 629 20.57 -23.22 7.36
CA GLU A 629 20.17 -22.72 8.68
C GLU A 629 18.82 -23.30 9.17
N ASN A 630 18.33 -24.35 8.49
CA ASN A 630 17.08 -25.08 8.79
C ASN A 630 15.78 -24.27 8.67
N VAL A 631 15.74 -23.24 7.83
CA VAL A 631 14.49 -22.61 7.40
C VAL A 631 13.74 -23.58 6.47
N ASP A 632 12.41 -23.66 6.59
CA ASP A 632 11.58 -24.55 5.77
C ASP A 632 11.68 -24.26 4.25
N ASP A 633 11.33 -25.23 3.42
CA ASP A 633 11.59 -25.16 1.96
C ASP A 633 10.81 -24.04 1.27
N TYR A 634 9.57 -23.80 1.70
CA TYR A 634 8.64 -22.89 1.03
C TYR A 634 8.90 -21.43 1.43
N LEU A 635 9.12 -21.18 2.72
CA LEU A 635 9.61 -19.89 3.22
C LEU A 635 11.01 -19.58 2.66
N SER A 636 11.89 -20.58 2.53
CA SER A 636 13.21 -20.39 1.91
C SER A 636 13.11 -19.89 0.47
N ARG A 637 12.21 -20.48 -0.35
CA ARG A 637 11.94 -20.03 -1.72
C ARG A 637 11.35 -18.63 -1.73
N HIS A 638 10.37 -18.34 -0.87
CA HIS A 638 9.75 -17.02 -0.77
C HIS A 638 10.80 -15.92 -0.53
N ILE A 639 11.58 -16.01 0.55
CA ILE A 639 12.62 -15.01 0.89
C ILE A 639 13.66 -14.91 -0.24
N SER A 640 14.06 -16.03 -0.83
CA SER A 640 15.01 -16.04 -1.96
C SER A 640 14.49 -15.35 -3.23
N SER A 641 13.16 -15.31 -3.43
CA SER A 641 12.55 -14.57 -4.55
C SER A 641 12.56 -13.05 -4.32
N LEU A 642 12.34 -12.59 -3.07
CA LEU A 642 12.44 -11.17 -2.71
C LEU A 642 13.86 -10.62 -2.95
N PHE A 643 14.87 -11.45 -2.66
CA PHE A 643 16.29 -11.13 -2.76
C PHE A 643 16.84 -11.13 -4.21
N VAL A 644 16.07 -11.55 -5.21
CA VAL A 644 16.42 -11.33 -6.63
C VAL A 644 16.45 -9.83 -6.97
N ARG A 645 15.63 -9.01 -6.28
CA ARG A 645 15.64 -7.56 -6.46
C ARG A 645 16.91 -6.93 -5.88
N ASP A 646 17.37 -5.84 -6.47
CA ASP A 646 18.38 -4.98 -5.82
C ASP A 646 17.75 -4.12 -4.71
N PRO A 647 18.52 -3.78 -3.66
CA PRO A 647 18.11 -2.80 -2.65
C PRO A 647 18.03 -1.39 -3.26
N MET A 648 16.99 -0.61 -2.93
CA MET A 648 16.75 0.69 -3.57
C MET A 648 17.19 1.90 -2.73
N VAL A 649 17.18 1.78 -1.39
CA VAL A 649 17.45 2.89 -0.46
C VAL A 649 18.42 2.42 0.63
N VAL A 650 19.70 2.46 0.29
CA VAL A 650 20.82 2.21 1.22
C VAL A 650 21.32 3.57 1.71
N PHE A 651 21.78 3.66 2.96
CA PHE A 651 22.27 4.89 3.57
C PHE A 651 23.79 4.80 3.82
N GLN A 652 24.49 5.93 3.75
CA GLN A 652 25.89 6.02 4.16
C GLN A 652 26.04 5.67 5.65
N GLY A 653 27.13 4.99 6.00
CA GLY A 653 27.39 4.54 7.38
C GLY A 653 26.57 3.33 7.84
N SER A 654 25.64 2.79 7.04
CA SER A 654 24.97 1.52 7.37
C SER A 654 25.76 0.27 6.95
N TYR A 655 26.99 0.42 6.45
CA TYR A 655 27.85 -0.69 6.06
C TYR A 655 29.32 -0.33 6.29
N SER A 656 30.18 -1.34 6.46
CA SER A 656 31.63 -1.13 6.49
C SER A 656 32.27 -1.37 5.12
N GLU A 657 33.13 -0.44 4.69
CA GLU A 657 34.02 -0.65 3.53
C GLU A 657 35.07 -1.73 3.81
N LYS A 658 35.43 -1.97 5.08
CA LYS A 658 36.37 -3.03 5.47
C LYS A 658 35.80 -4.40 5.14
N ASP A 659 34.48 -4.58 5.26
CA ASP A 659 33.79 -5.84 4.97
C ASP A 659 33.82 -6.18 3.48
N ILE A 660 33.67 -5.17 2.62
CA ILE A 660 33.84 -5.31 1.17
C ILE A 660 35.25 -5.84 0.88
N ILE A 661 36.28 -5.22 1.48
CA ILE A 661 37.68 -5.60 1.32
C ILE A 661 37.95 -7.00 1.92
N SER A 662 37.34 -7.36 3.05
CA SER A 662 37.43 -8.70 3.68
C SER A 662 36.80 -9.79 2.80
N ILE A 663 35.65 -9.51 2.20
CA ILE A 663 34.98 -10.39 1.23
C ILE A 663 35.84 -10.56 -0.02
N GLU A 664 36.34 -9.47 -0.61
CA GLU A 664 37.21 -9.57 -1.80
C GLU A 664 38.48 -10.38 -1.55
N LYS A 665 39.15 -10.18 -0.41
CA LYS A 665 40.31 -10.98 0.00
C LYS A 665 39.99 -12.46 0.13
N ARG A 666 38.81 -12.82 0.65
CA ARG A 666 38.35 -14.22 0.78
C ARG A 666 38.07 -14.84 -0.60
N LEU A 667 37.43 -14.10 -1.50
CA LEU A 667 37.20 -14.53 -2.88
C LEU A 667 38.54 -14.81 -3.59
N ASP A 668 39.47 -13.85 -3.56
CA ASP A 668 40.76 -13.99 -4.24
C ASP A 668 41.64 -15.09 -3.60
N TYR A 669 41.55 -15.32 -2.28
CA TYR A 669 42.20 -16.45 -1.61
C TYR A 669 41.69 -17.81 -2.13
N HIS A 670 40.37 -18.01 -2.23
CA HIS A 670 39.81 -19.26 -2.76
C HIS A 670 40.18 -19.50 -4.25
N MET A 671 40.32 -18.43 -5.05
CA MET A 671 40.85 -18.55 -6.41
C MET A 671 42.30 -19.05 -6.43
N SER A 672 43.12 -18.76 -5.42
CA SER A 672 44.52 -19.21 -5.33
C SER A 672 44.69 -20.70 -5.00
N MET A 673 43.68 -21.35 -4.39
CA MET A 673 43.72 -22.76 -3.97
C MET A 673 43.10 -23.73 -4.99
N SER A 674 42.66 -23.26 -6.16
CA SER A 674 42.08 -24.13 -7.20
C SER A 674 43.12 -25.12 -7.76
N PRO A 675 42.83 -26.44 -7.82
CA PRO A 675 43.85 -27.48 -7.92
C PRO A 675 44.35 -27.77 -9.36
N ASN A 676 44.84 -26.76 -10.09
CA ASN A 676 45.74 -27.02 -11.23
C ASN A 676 46.75 -25.87 -11.55
N PRO A 677 47.77 -25.64 -10.70
CA PRO A 677 48.76 -24.57 -10.94
C PRO A 677 49.76 -24.84 -12.07
N GLN A 678 49.82 -26.07 -12.62
CA GLN A 678 50.96 -26.51 -13.44
C GLN A 678 50.74 -26.37 -14.97
N GLU A 679 49.51 -26.44 -15.47
CA GLU A 679 49.26 -26.33 -16.92
C GLU A 679 49.39 -24.90 -17.45
N ASN A 680 48.87 -23.91 -16.71
CA ASN A 680 48.93 -22.50 -17.14
C ASN A 680 50.36 -21.94 -17.19
N LYS A 681 51.29 -22.43 -16.36
CA LYS A 681 52.72 -22.06 -16.47
C LYS A 681 53.35 -22.53 -17.79
N LYS A 682 53.01 -23.74 -18.27
CA LYS A 682 53.58 -24.30 -19.51
C LYS A 682 53.15 -23.57 -20.80
N LYS A 683 52.06 -22.79 -20.78
CA LYS A 683 51.68 -21.90 -21.89
C LYS A 683 52.48 -20.60 -21.92
N PHE A 684 52.81 -20.00 -20.77
CA PHE A 684 53.50 -18.69 -20.72
C PHE A 684 54.98 -18.76 -21.13
N ASP A 685 55.72 -19.81 -20.75
CA ASP A 685 57.17 -19.89 -21.03
C ASP A 685 57.51 -20.16 -22.51
N LYS A 686 56.57 -20.69 -23.31
CA LYS A 686 56.78 -20.90 -24.76
C LYS A 686 56.79 -19.60 -25.58
N ILE A 687 56.28 -18.49 -25.05
CA ILE A 687 56.15 -17.22 -25.79
C ILE A 687 57.42 -16.34 -25.67
N LYS A 688 58.26 -16.54 -24.63
CA LYS A 688 59.41 -15.66 -24.33
C LYS A 688 60.73 -15.96 -25.07
N LYS A 689 60.77 -16.89 -26.02
CA LYS A 689 62.00 -17.24 -26.78
C LYS A 689 61.81 -17.14 -28.32
N GLY A 690 61.48 -15.94 -28.80
CA GLY A 690 61.08 -15.70 -30.21
C GLY A 690 61.61 -14.42 -30.89
N LYS A 691 62.93 -14.13 -30.80
CA LYS A 691 63.75 -13.19 -31.61
C LYS A 691 63.24 -11.76 -31.97
N LYS A 692 64.10 -10.77 -31.68
CA LYS A 692 64.03 -9.36 -32.16
C LYS A 692 64.19 -9.24 -33.69
N ARG A 693 63.49 -8.26 -34.33
CA ARG A 693 64.07 -7.12 -35.12
C ARG A 693 63.01 -6.32 -35.92
N THR A 694 63.13 -4.98 -35.88
CA THR A 694 62.70 -3.95 -36.91
C THR A 694 61.22 -3.95 -37.38
N THR A 695 60.57 -2.82 -37.72
CA THR A 695 60.99 -1.44 -38.03
C THR A 695 59.91 -0.42 -37.62
N TYR A 696 60.12 0.88 -37.83
CA TYR A 696 59.15 1.96 -37.54
C TYR A 696 57.99 2.08 -38.56
N THR A 697 56.94 2.83 -38.15
CA THR A 697 55.90 3.52 -38.95
C THR A 697 54.52 2.85 -39.06
N ARG A 698 53.45 3.68 -39.12
CA ARG A 698 52.00 3.41 -39.28
C ARG A 698 51.30 2.92 -37.99
N MET A 699 50.72 3.82 -37.19
CA MET A 699 49.45 4.57 -37.32
C MET A 699 48.17 3.78 -36.96
N GLN A 700 47.55 4.20 -35.85
CA GLN A 700 46.09 4.29 -35.62
C GLN A 700 45.16 3.28 -36.32
N LYS A 701 45.01 2.11 -35.70
CA LYS A 701 43.72 1.41 -35.46
C LYS A 701 43.94 0.35 -34.37
N GLU A 702 42.90 -0.40 -34.01
CA GLU A 702 42.93 -1.48 -33.00
C GLU A 702 43.36 -1.00 -31.59
N LYS A 703 42.40 -0.39 -30.88
CA LYS A 703 42.48 -0.20 -29.41
C LYS A 703 41.15 -0.46 -28.68
N GLU A 704 40.35 -1.32 -29.30
CA GLU A 704 39.19 -2.02 -28.72
C GLU A 704 39.52 -3.54 -28.74
N ASP A 705 38.65 -4.40 -28.20
CA ASP A 705 38.81 -5.88 -28.18
C ASP A 705 39.93 -6.51 -27.31
N VAL A 706 40.30 -5.90 -26.16
CA VAL A 706 40.91 -6.67 -25.04
C VAL A 706 40.34 -6.27 -23.66
N VAL A 707 39.02 -6.39 -23.46
CA VAL A 707 38.36 -6.29 -22.15
C VAL A 707 37.39 -7.46 -21.95
N VAL A 708 37.92 -8.68 -21.84
CA VAL A 708 37.14 -9.92 -21.64
C VAL A 708 37.76 -10.77 -20.52
N ASP A 709 36.90 -11.41 -19.72
CA ASP A 709 37.19 -12.42 -18.71
C ASP A 709 38.21 -12.08 -17.60
N LYS A 710 37.78 -11.15 -16.73
CA LYS A 710 38.06 -11.24 -15.28
C LYS A 710 36.81 -11.43 -14.41
N ASN A 711 35.62 -11.00 -14.85
CA ASN A 711 34.44 -10.92 -13.96
C ASN A 711 33.67 -12.24 -13.77
N LYS A 712 33.80 -13.24 -14.65
CA LYS A 712 33.06 -14.51 -14.52
C LYS A 712 33.47 -15.30 -13.27
N ASN A 713 34.77 -15.43 -12.99
CA ASN A 713 35.26 -16.30 -11.91
C ASN A 713 35.06 -15.75 -10.48
N LYS A 714 34.66 -14.49 -10.28
CA LYS A 714 34.34 -13.96 -8.94
C LYS A 714 32.94 -14.39 -8.43
N LYS A 715 31.97 -14.69 -9.33
CA LYS A 715 30.57 -14.92 -8.91
C LYS A 715 30.29 -16.30 -8.30
N SER A 716 30.84 -17.40 -8.83
CA SER A 716 30.62 -18.75 -8.28
C SER A 716 31.22 -18.98 -6.88
N ASN A 717 31.95 -17.98 -6.37
CA ASN A 717 32.73 -18.02 -5.15
C ASN A 717 32.09 -17.19 -4.01
N MET A 718 30.96 -16.51 -4.27
CA MET A 718 30.17 -15.87 -3.19
C MET A 718 29.42 -16.87 -2.32
N ASN A 719 29.01 -18.03 -2.88
CA ASN A 719 28.21 -19.00 -2.14
C ASN A 719 28.97 -19.60 -0.92
N SER A 720 30.29 -19.76 -1.02
CA SER A 720 31.12 -20.18 0.13
C SER A 720 31.17 -19.17 1.27
N ILE A 721 30.94 -17.87 0.98
CA ILE A 721 30.85 -16.80 1.97
C ILE A 721 29.48 -16.83 2.65
N TYR A 722 28.39 -16.98 1.88
CA TYR A 722 27.03 -17.18 2.43
C TYR A 722 26.98 -18.43 3.33
N LEU A 723 27.56 -19.54 2.86
CA LEU A 723 27.61 -20.82 3.55
C LEU A 723 28.71 -20.91 4.63
N SER A 724 29.38 -19.82 4.99
CA SER A 724 30.30 -19.77 6.13
C SER A 724 29.59 -20.13 7.45
N ASP A 725 30.32 -20.75 8.38
CA ASP A 725 29.87 -21.02 9.76
C ASP A 725 30.13 -19.84 10.71
N SER A 726 31.09 -18.97 10.36
CA SER A 726 31.50 -17.81 11.15
C SER A 726 31.57 -16.55 10.27
N PHE A 727 31.12 -15.43 10.83
CA PHE A 727 31.07 -14.12 10.16
C PHE A 727 31.98 -13.07 10.81
N ASN A 728 32.92 -13.51 11.65
CA ASN A 728 33.93 -12.68 12.37
C ASN A 728 34.97 -11.99 11.45
N PHE A 729 34.72 -11.95 10.14
CA PHE A 729 35.45 -11.16 9.14
C PHE A 729 34.67 -9.91 8.69
N LEU A 730 33.41 -9.80 9.11
CA LEU A 730 32.59 -8.61 9.07
C LEU A 730 32.87 -7.82 10.36
N GLU A 731 33.03 -6.50 10.21
CA GLU A 731 33.30 -5.58 11.30
C GLU A 731 32.10 -5.50 12.25
N ASP A 732 32.36 -5.77 13.53
CA ASP A 732 31.40 -5.69 14.63
C ASP A 732 30.08 -6.42 14.33
N TYR A 733 30.18 -7.62 13.75
CA TYR A 733 29.04 -8.42 13.25
C TYR A 733 27.84 -8.48 14.20
N GLU A 734 28.07 -8.76 15.49
CA GLU A 734 27.01 -8.87 16.49
C GLU A 734 26.46 -7.49 16.89
N GLU A 735 27.33 -6.50 17.11
CA GLU A 735 26.97 -5.16 17.59
C GLU A 735 26.43 -4.22 16.49
N LYS A 736 26.67 -4.48 15.20
CA LYS A 736 26.28 -3.60 14.07
C LYS A 736 25.45 -4.28 12.98
N VAL A 737 25.76 -5.53 12.61
CA VAL A 737 25.01 -6.23 11.56
C VAL A 737 23.76 -6.87 12.14
N LEU A 738 23.85 -7.49 13.33
CA LEU A 738 22.73 -8.15 14.00
C LEU A 738 21.95 -7.25 14.97
N SER A 739 22.38 -6.01 15.23
CA SER A 739 21.66 -5.03 16.05
C SER A 739 20.59 -4.23 15.28
N SER A 740 20.33 -4.56 14.02
CA SER A 740 19.41 -3.80 13.15
C SER A 740 18.66 -4.72 12.19
N HIS A 741 17.47 -4.29 11.74
CA HIS A 741 16.68 -4.98 10.70
C HIS A 741 16.77 -4.26 9.32
N GLN A 742 17.57 -3.19 9.23
CA GLN A 742 17.56 -2.23 8.10
C GLN A 742 18.00 -2.82 6.75
N HIS A 743 18.78 -3.90 6.72
CA HIS A 743 19.22 -4.54 5.47
C HIS A 743 18.24 -5.59 4.99
N PHE A 744 17.58 -6.33 5.87
CA PHE A 744 16.43 -7.16 5.48
C PHE A 744 15.29 -6.27 4.95
N GLU A 745 14.98 -5.18 5.66
CA GLU A 745 13.94 -4.23 5.24
C GLU A 745 14.22 -3.48 3.94
N ASN A 746 15.46 -3.50 3.45
CA ASN A 746 15.79 -3.00 2.11
C ASN A 746 15.18 -3.87 1.00
N PHE A 747 14.99 -5.18 1.24
CA PHE A 747 14.33 -6.11 0.33
C PHE A 747 12.84 -6.26 0.68
N GLN A 748 12.51 -6.37 1.97
CA GLN A 748 11.15 -6.59 2.46
C GLN A 748 10.23 -5.36 2.24
N SER A 749 10.55 -4.18 2.79
CA SER A 749 9.74 -2.97 2.58
C SER A 749 9.69 -2.45 1.14
N THR A 750 10.50 -3.00 0.22
CA THR A 750 10.53 -2.60 -1.20
C THR A 750 10.10 -3.69 -2.19
N ASN A 751 9.65 -4.86 -1.70
CA ASN A 751 8.72 -5.72 -2.44
C ASN A 751 7.32 -5.50 -1.84
N TRP A 752 6.35 -5.09 -2.66
CA TRP A 752 5.00 -4.69 -2.24
C TRP A 752 3.98 -5.65 -2.84
N ASN A 753 3.76 -6.77 -2.16
CA ASN A 753 2.84 -7.79 -2.66
C ASN A 753 1.38 -7.49 -2.26
N SER A 754 0.40 -8.25 -2.80
CA SER A 754 -1.02 -8.15 -2.40
C SER A 754 -1.26 -8.50 -0.92
N VAL A 755 -0.44 -9.40 -0.40
CA VAL A 755 -0.32 -9.73 1.03
C VAL A 755 1.18 -9.81 1.36
N ARG A 756 1.60 -9.35 2.54
CA ARG A 756 2.99 -9.39 3.02
C ARG A 756 3.11 -10.16 4.34
N PHE A 757 3.99 -11.16 4.37
CA PHE A 757 4.40 -11.88 5.57
C PHE A 757 5.50 -11.07 6.28
N LYS A 758 5.28 -10.65 7.52
CA LYS A 758 6.14 -9.71 8.28
C LYS A 758 6.76 -10.42 9.49
N PRO A 759 8.09 -10.58 9.56
CA PRO A 759 8.78 -11.10 10.73
C PRO A 759 8.60 -10.22 11.99
N PRO A 760 8.90 -10.76 13.18
CA PRO A 760 9.22 -9.97 14.37
C PRO A 760 10.39 -9.00 14.13
N PRO A 761 10.47 -7.88 14.85
CA PRO A 761 11.65 -7.03 14.85
C PRO A 761 12.83 -7.73 15.57
N ILE A 762 14.04 -7.25 15.28
CA ILE A 762 15.29 -7.71 15.90
C ILE A 762 15.51 -7.03 17.27
N LEU A 763 15.33 -5.71 17.34
CA LEU A 763 15.36 -4.95 18.58
C LEU A 763 13.97 -4.91 19.25
N ASP A 764 13.95 -4.53 20.53
CA ASP A 764 12.77 -4.24 21.37
C ASP A 764 11.75 -5.38 21.51
N ASN A 765 12.09 -6.57 21.00
CA ASN A 765 11.25 -7.75 21.03
C ASN A 765 11.32 -8.45 22.39
N HIS A 766 10.76 -7.81 23.42
CA HIS A 766 10.57 -8.39 24.74
C HIS A 766 9.70 -9.65 24.61
N PHE A 767 10.31 -10.84 24.60
CA PHE A 767 9.58 -12.11 24.67
C PHE A 767 8.61 -12.07 25.86
N ASN A 768 7.33 -12.29 25.58
CA ASN A 768 6.23 -12.29 26.55
C ASN A 768 5.90 -10.91 27.21
N GLY A 769 6.45 -9.80 26.71
CA GLY A 769 6.08 -8.45 27.13
C GLY A 769 4.76 -7.95 26.52
N PRO A 770 4.07 -6.95 27.12
CA PRO A 770 2.83 -6.40 26.57
C PRO A 770 3.01 -5.67 25.22
N SER A 771 4.23 -5.24 24.92
CA SER A 771 4.61 -4.61 23.65
C SER A 771 5.28 -5.58 22.66
N SER A 772 5.20 -6.90 22.89
CA SER A 772 5.91 -7.89 22.07
C SER A 772 5.31 -8.00 20.66
N ILE A 773 6.17 -8.03 19.63
CA ILE A 773 5.73 -7.98 18.23
C ILE A 773 6.03 -9.31 17.53
N GLY A 774 5.00 -10.14 17.41
CA GLY A 774 5.07 -11.47 16.79
C GLY A 774 5.14 -11.51 15.26
N TRP A 775 4.97 -12.72 14.72
CA TRP A 775 4.79 -12.98 13.30
C TRP A 775 3.47 -12.36 12.82
N ARG A 776 3.51 -11.67 11.67
CA ARG A 776 2.40 -10.85 11.19
C ARG A 776 2.09 -11.07 9.71
N VAL A 777 0.83 -10.84 9.34
CA VAL A 777 0.36 -10.77 7.95
C VAL A 777 -0.25 -9.39 7.72
N GLU A 778 0.12 -8.76 6.62
CA GLU A 778 -0.35 -7.45 6.20
C GLU A 778 -1.11 -7.58 4.88
N PHE A 779 -2.40 -7.23 4.91
CA PHE A 779 -3.32 -7.27 3.77
C PHE A 779 -3.39 -5.88 3.12
N ARG A 780 -3.13 -5.81 1.80
CA ARG A 780 -2.72 -4.56 1.14
C ARG A 780 -3.54 -4.16 -0.08
N THR A 781 -4.44 -5.02 -0.57
CA THR A 781 -5.20 -4.73 -1.79
C THR A 781 -6.32 -3.71 -1.68
N PRO A 782 -7.03 -3.46 -0.56
CA PRO A 782 -8.15 -2.53 -0.55
C PRO A 782 -7.84 -1.13 -1.09
N ASP A 783 -8.68 -0.62 -1.99
CA ASP A 783 -8.73 0.81 -2.32
C ASP A 783 -9.25 1.56 -1.07
N ILE A 784 -8.76 2.79 -0.81
CA ILE A 784 -9.29 3.60 0.30
C ILE A 784 -10.78 3.90 0.06
N GLN A 785 -11.62 3.78 1.08
CA GLN A 785 -13.05 4.08 0.97
C GLN A 785 -13.36 5.54 1.34
N ILE A 786 -14.48 6.07 0.85
CA ILE A 786 -14.84 7.48 1.00
C ILE A 786 -15.12 7.82 2.47
N THR A 787 -15.83 6.95 3.19
CA THR A 787 -16.27 7.18 4.58
C THR A 787 -15.58 6.29 5.61
N ASP A 788 -15.55 6.73 6.87
CA ASP A 788 -14.99 5.93 7.98
C ASP A 788 -15.77 4.63 8.22
N PHE A 789 -17.10 4.63 7.98
CA PHE A 789 -17.94 3.42 8.02
C PHE A 789 -17.45 2.34 7.04
N GLU A 790 -17.22 2.71 5.78
CA GLU A 790 -16.78 1.76 4.76
C GLU A 790 -15.40 1.20 5.07
N ASN A 791 -14.45 2.08 5.44
CA ASN A 791 -13.10 1.67 5.84
C ASN A 791 -13.15 0.74 7.07
N ALA A 792 -13.95 1.06 8.08
CA ALA A 792 -14.10 0.20 9.26
C ALA A 792 -14.79 -1.14 8.93
N SER A 793 -15.71 -1.18 7.96
CA SER A 793 -16.32 -2.41 7.46
C SER A 793 -15.28 -3.34 6.84
N VAL A 794 -14.38 -2.82 5.99
CA VAL A 794 -13.35 -3.59 5.29
C VAL A 794 -12.37 -4.20 6.29
N VAL A 795 -11.81 -3.39 7.21
CA VAL A 795 -10.89 -3.88 8.25
C VAL A 795 -11.55 -4.90 9.16
N THR A 796 -12.77 -4.64 9.62
CA THR A 796 -13.50 -5.56 10.51
C THR A 796 -13.75 -6.90 9.82
N LEU A 797 -14.22 -6.89 8.58
CA LEU A 797 -14.54 -8.11 7.84
C LEU A 797 -13.29 -8.92 7.51
N ILE A 798 -12.16 -8.30 7.13
CA ILE A 798 -10.90 -9.04 6.91
C ILE A 798 -10.37 -9.64 8.22
N MET A 799 -10.47 -8.93 9.34
CA MET A 799 -10.06 -9.42 10.65
C MET A 799 -10.89 -10.64 11.08
N VAL A 800 -12.23 -10.53 11.04
CA VAL A 800 -13.14 -11.63 11.41
C VAL A 800 -13.02 -12.81 10.45
N LEU A 801 -12.87 -12.54 9.14
CA LEU A 801 -12.61 -13.55 8.12
C LEU A 801 -11.29 -14.29 8.37
N SER A 802 -10.21 -13.59 8.76
CA SER A 802 -8.93 -14.20 9.09
C SER A 802 -9.04 -15.12 10.31
N LYS A 803 -9.73 -14.66 11.36
CA LYS A 803 -10.00 -15.45 12.57
C LYS A 803 -10.85 -16.70 12.26
N PHE A 804 -11.84 -16.57 11.38
CA PHE A 804 -12.69 -17.67 10.89
C PHE A 804 -11.91 -18.69 10.04
N ILE A 805 -11.12 -18.23 9.05
CA ILE A 805 -10.26 -19.07 8.19
C ILE A 805 -9.27 -19.89 9.02
N LEU A 806 -8.70 -19.28 10.08
CA LEU A 806 -7.80 -19.95 11.01
C LEU A 806 -8.54 -20.97 11.89
N LYS A 807 -9.66 -20.57 12.50
CA LYS A 807 -10.44 -21.40 13.43
C LYS A 807 -11.09 -22.63 12.78
N LYS A 808 -11.55 -22.53 11.53
CA LYS A 808 -12.16 -23.63 10.77
C LYS A 808 -11.20 -24.32 9.78
N ARG A 809 -9.95 -23.84 9.67
CA ARG A 809 -8.90 -24.32 8.75
C ARG A 809 -9.37 -24.47 7.29
N LEU A 810 -9.92 -23.40 6.72
CA LEU A 810 -10.40 -23.39 5.33
C LEU A 810 -9.27 -23.47 4.29
N ASN A 811 -9.36 -24.45 3.39
CA ASN A 811 -8.49 -24.58 2.21
C ASN A 811 -9.02 -23.67 1.09
N LEU A 812 -8.32 -22.57 0.79
CA LEU A 812 -8.71 -21.58 -0.23
C LEU A 812 -7.88 -21.64 -1.53
N TYR A 813 -6.75 -22.37 -1.54
CA TYR A 813 -5.75 -22.32 -2.61
C TYR A 813 -6.31 -22.51 -4.04
N ILE A 814 -5.75 -21.73 -4.97
CA ILE A 814 -5.89 -21.85 -6.43
C ILE A 814 -4.51 -21.68 -7.10
N PRO A 815 -4.28 -22.17 -8.33
CA PRO A 815 -3.06 -21.89 -9.10
C PRO A 815 -2.75 -20.39 -9.20
N MET A 816 -1.47 -20.06 -9.07
CA MET A 816 -0.95 -18.68 -9.07
C MET A 816 -1.23 -17.94 -10.39
N SER A 817 -1.31 -18.64 -11.52
CA SER A 817 -1.74 -18.05 -12.80
C SER A 817 -3.19 -17.57 -12.76
N LEU A 818 -4.11 -18.36 -12.18
CA LEU A 818 -5.51 -17.98 -11.97
C LEU A 818 -5.65 -16.88 -10.91
N LEU A 819 -4.73 -16.81 -9.93
CA LEU A 819 -4.69 -15.72 -8.96
C LEU A 819 -4.29 -14.38 -9.60
N GLU A 820 -3.31 -14.36 -10.51
CA GLU A 820 -2.96 -13.15 -11.26
C GLU A 820 -4.05 -12.77 -12.27
N GLU A 821 -4.77 -13.74 -12.86
CA GLU A 821 -5.93 -13.48 -13.70
C GLU A 821 -7.09 -12.85 -12.90
N ASN A 822 -7.38 -13.35 -11.70
CA ASN A 822 -8.31 -12.70 -10.76
C ASN A 822 -7.88 -11.26 -10.42
N LEU A 823 -6.58 -11.05 -10.19
CA LEU A 823 -6.02 -9.73 -9.89
C LEU A 823 -6.11 -8.78 -11.08
N PHE A 824 -5.94 -9.27 -12.32
CA PHE A 824 -6.17 -8.50 -13.54
C PHE A 824 -7.63 -8.11 -13.71
N ARG A 825 -8.56 -9.07 -13.65
CA ARG A 825 -10.02 -8.84 -13.78
C ARG A 825 -10.57 -7.90 -12.71
N SER A 826 -10.03 -7.95 -11.49
CA SER A 826 -10.47 -7.08 -10.38
C SER A 826 -10.34 -5.57 -10.66
N ALA A 827 -9.55 -5.18 -11.66
CA ALA A 827 -9.39 -3.78 -12.06
C ALA A 827 -10.44 -3.29 -13.07
N HIS A 828 -11.17 -4.18 -13.76
CA HIS A 828 -12.14 -3.80 -14.79
C HIS A 828 -13.33 -3.01 -14.23
N ARG A 829 -13.90 -2.09 -15.02
CA ARG A 829 -15.06 -1.29 -14.58
C ARG A 829 -16.26 -2.20 -14.24
N ASP A 830 -16.84 -1.97 -13.07
CA ASP A 830 -17.94 -2.73 -12.47
C ASP A 830 -17.63 -4.22 -12.23
N ALA A 831 -16.35 -4.61 -12.09
CA ALA A 831 -15.90 -6.00 -11.95
C ALA A 831 -16.65 -6.79 -10.84
N ILE A 832 -17.00 -6.12 -9.74
CA ILE A 832 -17.80 -6.70 -8.64
C ILE A 832 -19.12 -7.38 -9.11
N ILE A 833 -19.74 -6.87 -10.17
CA ILE A 833 -21.03 -7.34 -10.72
C ILE A 833 -20.86 -8.01 -12.10
N LYS A 834 -19.89 -7.55 -12.91
CA LYS A 834 -19.71 -8.01 -14.30
C LYS A 834 -18.70 -9.13 -14.46
N GLU A 835 -17.66 -9.18 -13.62
CA GLU A 835 -16.59 -10.15 -13.75
C GLU A 835 -16.88 -11.45 -12.98
N LYS A 836 -16.17 -12.49 -13.39
CA LYS A 836 -16.08 -13.74 -12.64
C LYS A 836 -14.65 -13.99 -12.22
N PHE A 837 -14.50 -14.58 -11.04
CA PHE A 837 -13.22 -14.89 -10.43
C PHE A 837 -13.10 -16.41 -10.28
N TYR A 838 -11.92 -16.94 -10.58
CA TYR A 838 -11.57 -18.33 -10.35
C TYR A 838 -11.60 -18.60 -8.85
N PHE A 839 -12.51 -19.46 -8.43
CA PHE A 839 -12.64 -19.86 -7.04
C PHE A 839 -13.08 -21.33 -6.94
N ARG A 840 -12.48 -22.04 -5.98
CA ARG A 840 -12.67 -23.48 -5.78
C ARG A 840 -14.10 -23.86 -5.39
N THR A 841 -14.44 -25.14 -5.56
CA THR A 841 -15.72 -25.74 -5.14
C THR A 841 -15.74 -26.06 -3.64
N ASN A 842 -14.66 -26.64 -3.13
CA ASN A 842 -14.62 -27.39 -1.90
C ASN A 842 -13.60 -26.81 -0.91
N LEU A 843 -14.08 -26.28 0.23
CA LEU A 843 -13.28 -25.50 1.18
C LEU A 843 -12.67 -26.34 2.32
N ASN A 844 -12.91 -27.66 2.34
CA ASN A 844 -12.42 -28.53 3.41
C ASN A 844 -10.89 -28.61 3.41
N TYR A 845 -10.28 -28.51 4.60
CA TYR A 845 -8.83 -28.49 4.80
C TYR A 845 -8.08 -29.58 4.00
N ASP A 846 -8.45 -30.84 4.24
CA ASP A 846 -7.77 -32.06 3.80
C ASP A 846 -8.19 -32.55 2.41
N THR A 847 -9.06 -31.80 1.72
CA THR A 847 -9.69 -32.29 0.48
C THR A 847 -8.67 -32.65 -0.60
N THR A 848 -8.97 -33.72 -1.33
CA THR A 848 -8.21 -34.14 -2.51
C THR A 848 -8.67 -33.41 -3.79
N ASP A 849 -9.72 -32.60 -3.65
CA ASP A 849 -10.42 -31.89 -4.71
C ASP A 849 -9.69 -30.60 -5.09
N ASN A 850 -9.42 -30.46 -6.38
CA ASN A 850 -8.77 -29.31 -7.01
C ASN A 850 -9.69 -28.62 -8.03
N GLU A 851 -11.01 -28.88 -8.01
CA GLU A 851 -11.97 -28.23 -8.91
C GLU A 851 -12.11 -26.72 -8.60
N ILE A 852 -11.97 -25.93 -9.66
CA ILE A 852 -11.97 -24.46 -9.64
C ILE A 852 -12.89 -23.98 -10.76
N GLU A 853 -13.81 -23.08 -10.44
CA GLU A 853 -14.83 -22.57 -11.35
C GLU A 853 -14.80 -21.04 -11.38
N GLU A 854 -15.33 -20.44 -12.44
CA GLU A 854 -15.52 -18.99 -12.53
C GLU A 854 -16.83 -18.56 -11.86
N LYS A 855 -16.73 -17.84 -10.74
CA LYS A 855 -17.87 -17.46 -9.86
C LYS A 855 -17.99 -15.95 -9.73
N THR A 856 -19.22 -15.45 -9.49
CA THR A 856 -19.40 -14.04 -9.12
C THR A 856 -18.92 -13.80 -7.69
N ILE A 857 -18.64 -12.54 -7.32
CA ILE A 857 -18.32 -12.19 -5.93
C ILE A 857 -19.49 -12.55 -4.99
N TYR A 858 -20.74 -12.40 -5.44
CA TYR A 858 -21.90 -12.82 -4.68
C TYR A 858 -21.89 -14.33 -4.39
N ASP A 859 -21.60 -15.17 -5.38
CA ASP A 859 -21.52 -16.63 -5.21
C ASP A 859 -20.39 -17.05 -4.25
N ILE A 860 -19.22 -16.40 -4.34
CA ILE A 860 -18.06 -16.74 -3.51
C ILE A 860 -18.34 -16.44 -2.03
N PHE A 861 -19.01 -15.34 -1.71
CA PHE A 861 -19.22 -14.92 -0.32
C PHE A 861 -20.57 -15.32 0.28
N PHE A 862 -21.66 -15.32 -0.49
CA PHE A 862 -23.03 -15.35 0.05
C PHE A 862 -23.88 -16.56 -0.40
N ASN A 863 -23.31 -17.53 -1.13
CA ASN A 863 -24.01 -18.76 -1.48
C ASN A 863 -24.36 -19.60 -0.24
N GLU A 864 -25.62 -20.01 -0.10
CA GLU A 864 -26.17 -20.74 1.06
C GLU A 864 -25.57 -22.15 1.29
N LYS A 865 -24.76 -22.66 0.36
CA LYS A 865 -24.06 -23.95 0.52
C LYS A 865 -22.67 -23.80 1.11
N ASN A 866 -21.85 -22.90 0.52
CA ASN A 866 -20.41 -22.81 0.77
C ASN A 866 -19.85 -21.37 0.67
N GLY A 867 -20.70 -20.35 0.61
CA GLY A 867 -20.26 -18.95 0.56
C GLY A 867 -19.50 -18.55 1.83
N ILE A 868 -18.34 -17.91 1.68
CA ILE A 868 -17.40 -17.72 2.80
C ILE A 868 -17.99 -16.83 3.90
N PHE A 869 -18.65 -15.72 3.56
CA PHE A 869 -19.31 -14.87 4.57
C PHE A 869 -20.58 -15.54 5.13
N PHE A 870 -21.32 -16.32 4.33
CA PHE A 870 -22.45 -17.09 4.86
C PHE A 870 -22.01 -18.12 5.93
N LEU A 871 -20.86 -18.78 5.73
CA LEU A 871 -20.27 -19.65 6.76
C LEU A 871 -19.66 -18.84 7.92
N CYS A 872 -19.11 -17.65 7.65
CA CYS A 872 -18.58 -16.75 8.67
C CYS A 872 -19.69 -16.20 9.60
N SER A 873 -20.86 -15.83 9.07
CA SER A 873 -22.03 -15.45 9.89
C SER A 873 -22.46 -16.57 10.83
N LYS A 874 -22.41 -17.83 10.40
CA LYS A 874 -22.67 -18.98 11.30
C LYS A 874 -21.64 -19.07 12.42
N TYR A 875 -20.35 -18.82 12.13
CA TYR A 875 -19.32 -18.74 13.17
C TYR A 875 -19.54 -17.55 14.13
N VAL A 876 -19.91 -16.38 13.63
CA VAL A 876 -20.26 -15.21 14.45
C VAL A 876 -21.46 -15.51 15.37
N GLU A 877 -22.47 -16.23 14.86
CA GLU A 877 -23.61 -16.72 15.64
C GLU A 877 -23.19 -17.78 16.68
N GLU A 878 -22.32 -18.74 16.33
CA GLU A 878 -21.72 -19.69 17.29
C GLU A 878 -21.03 -18.96 18.46
N GLN A 879 -20.13 -18.00 18.18
CA GLN A 879 -19.43 -17.24 19.22
C GLN A 879 -20.35 -16.34 20.05
N TYR A 880 -21.49 -15.89 19.51
CA TYR A 880 -22.50 -15.17 20.26
C TYR A 880 -23.23 -16.08 21.26
N ASN A 881 -23.69 -17.26 20.80
CA ASN A 881 -24.40 -18.21 21.65
C ASN A 881 -23.48 -18.89 22.69
N GLU A 882 -22.17 -18.95 22.44
CA GLU A 882 -21.14 -19.34 23.41
C GLU A 882 -20.84 -18.23 24.46
N GLY A 883 -21.39 -17.01 24.29
CA GLY A 883 -21.16 -15.87 25.19
C GLY A 883 -19.80 -15.18 25.03
N ALA A 884 -18.99 -15.57 24.03
CA ALA A 884 -17.69 -14.96 23.73
C ALA A 884 -17.81 -13.62 22.98
N LEU A 885 -18.95 -13.36 22.34
CA LEU A 885 -19.22 -12.16 21.55
C LEU A 885 -20.34 -11.32 22.18
N THR A 886 -20.16 -10.01 22.23
CA THR A 886 -21.20 -9.06 22.66
C THR A 886 -22.22 -8.80 21.56
N GLN A 887 -23.48 -8.56 21.94
CA GLN A 887 -24.58 -8.24 21.01
C GLN A 887 -24.25 -7.02 20.12
N THR A 888 -23.55 -6.01 20.65
CA THR A 888 -23.12 -4.82 19.90
C THR A 888 -22.16 -5.20 18.77
N ALA A 889 -21.11 -5.97 19.08
CA ALA A 889 -20.13 -6.42 18.09
C ALA A 889 -20.74 -7.38 17.06
N LYS A 890 -21.64 -8.28 17.49
CA LYS A 890 -22.44 -9.13 16.59
C LYS A 890 -23.23 -8.28 15.59
N ASN A 891 -24.05 -7.34 16.10
CA ASN A 891 -24.88 -6.47 15.27
C ASN A 891 -24.03 -5.65 14.28
N LYS A 892 -22.85 -5.18 14.71
CA LYS A 892 -21.93 -4.41 13.85
C LYS A 892 -21.33 -5.25 12.73
N ILE A 893 -21.05 -6.53 12.98
CA ILE A 893 -20.57 -7.46 11.96
C ILE A 893 -21.71 -7.86 11.01
N ASP A 894 -22.90 -8.15 11.51
CA ASP A 894 -24.07 -8.43 10.68
C ASP A 894 -24.44 -7.23 9.78
N GLU A 895 -24.33 -5.99 10.30
CA GLU A 895 -24.45 -4.72 9.54
C GLU A 895 -23.43 -4.64 8.40
N TYR A 896 -22.14 -4.90 8.66
CA TYR A 896 -21.09 -4.91 7.64
C TYR A 896 -21.22 -6.05 6.62
N ILE A 897 -21.66 -7.25 7.03
CA ILE A 897 -21.87 -8.39 6.12
C ILE A 897 -23.02 -8.09 5.15
N GLU A 898 -24.15 -7.56 5.62
CA GLU A 898 -25.25 -7.17 4.72
C GLU A 898 -24.84 -5.98 3.83
N PHE A 899 -24.01 -5.05 4.30
CA PHE A 899 -23.45 -3.97 3.47
C PHE A 899 -22.67 -4.49 2.26
N ILE A 900 -21.70 -5.39 2.46
CA ILE A 900 -20.97 -6.00 1.34
C ILE A 900 -21.89 -6.87 0.46
N LYS A 901 -22.92 -7.49 1.04
CA LYS A 901 -23.95 -8.24 0.29
C LYS A 901 -24.78 -7.33 -0.62
N LEU A 902 -25.27 -6.19 -0.15
CA LEU A 902 -25.98 -5.21 -0.99
C LEU A 902 -25.07 -4.65 -2.10
N ARG A 903 -23.79 -4.39 -1.80
CA ARG A 903 -22.80 -3.91 -2.79
C ARG A 903 -22.50 -4.97 -3.87
N SER A 904 -22.26 -6.22 -3.47
CA SER A 904 -21.98 -7.34 -4.40
C SER A 904 -23.13 -7.77 -5.30
N CYS A 905 -24.39 -7.42 -4.96
CA CYS A 905 -25.54 -7.58 -5.86
C CYS A 905 -25.98 -6.27 -6.55
N GLY A 906 -25.17 -5.21 -6.48
CA GLY A 906 -25.41 -3.95 -7.19
C GLY A 906 -26.60 -3.11 -6.69
N LYS A 907 -27.10 -3.37 -5.47
CA LYS A 907 -28.17 -2.55 -4.84
C LYS A 907 -27.63 -1.24 -4.27
N ILE A 908 -26.33 -1.20 -3.95
CA ILE A 908 -25.56 -0.01 -3.64
C ILE A 908 -24.26 -0.06 -4.45
N CYS A 909 -23.72 1.09 -4.80
CA CYS A 909 -22.55 1.19 -5.68
C CYS A 909 -21.22 1.05 -4.93
N THR A 910 -20.14 0.88 -5.69
CA THR A 910 -18.76 1.04 -5.20
C THR A 910 -18.36 2.52 -5.21
N GLY A 911 -17.28 2.89 -4.51
CA GLY A 911 -16.76 4.25 -4.54
C GLY A 911 -16.40 4.72 -5.96
N ALA A 912 -15.93 3.81 -6.81
CA ALA A 912 -15.60 4.09 -8.20
C ALA A 912 -16.84 4.38 -9.04
N ALA A 913 -17.89 3.56 -8.93
CA ALA A 913 -19.16 3.80 -9.61
C ALA A 913 -19.82 5.10 -9.11
N TYR A 914 -19.79 5.38 -7.81
CA TYR A 914 -20.30 6.63 -7.23
C TYR A 914 -19.62 7.88 -7.82
N LEU A 915 -18.28 7.92 -7.75
CA LEU A 915 -17.47 9.02 -8.28
C LEU A 915 -17.62 9.16 -9.81
N ARG A 916 -17.74 8.05 -10.54
CA ARG A 916 -17.97 8.03 -11.98
C ARG A 916 -19.34 8.60 -12.37
N ASN A 917 -20.40 8.17 -11.68
CA ASN A 917 -21.76 8.68 -11.90
C ASN A 917 -21.84 10.18 -11.60
N PHE A 918 -21.23 10.63 -10.49
CA PHE A 918 -21.14 12.05 -10.14
C PHE A 918 -20.47 12.88 -11.25
N ILE A 919 -19.38 12.40 -11.83
CA ILE A 919 -18.70 13.08 -12.95
C ILE A 919 -19.58 13.07 -14.22
N MET A 920 -20.15 11.92 -14.58
CA MET A 920 -20.95 11.79 -15.81
C MET A 920 -22.23 12.63 -15.79
N ASN A 921 -22.85 12.79 -14.63
CA ASN A 921 -24.05 13.62 -14.43
C ASN A 921 -23.71 15.09 -14.12
N HIS A 922 -22.44 15.47 -14.06
CA HIS A 922 -22.05 16.83 -13.68
C HIS A 922 -22.42 17.87 -14.77
N PRO A 923 -23.08 19.01 -14.44
CA PRO A 923 -23.51 20.02 -15.43
C PRO A 923 -22.39 20.73 -16.21
N SER A 924 -21.14 20.36 -15.99
CA SER A 924 -19.97 20.89 -16.72
C SER A 924 -19.06 19.78 -17.23
N TYR A 925 -19.58 18.55 -17.33
CA TYR A 925 -18.94 17.42 -17.98
C TYR A 925 -19.28 17.40 -19.48
N GLU A 926 -18.24 17.40 -20.31
CA GLU A 926 -18.33 17.60 -21.76
C GLU A 926 -18.50 16.29 -22.54
N LYS A 927 -18.79 15.17 -21.87
CA LYS A 927 -18.92 13.83 -22.47
C LYS A 927 -17.68 13.41 -23.28
N ASN A 928 -16.51 13.79 -22.77
CA ASN A 928 -15.19 13.57 -23.34
C ASN A 928 -14.22 12.91 -22.34
N SER A 929 -14.74 12.36 -21.24
CA SER A 929 -13.99 11.72 -20.16
C SER A 929 -13.04 12.63 -19.36
N TYR A 930 -13.01 13.95 -19.61
CA TYR A 930 -12.08 14.88 -18.95
C TYR A 930 -12.67 15.54 -17.70
N ILE A 931 -11.84 15.63 -16.65
CA ILE A 931 -12.15 16.27 -15.36
C ILE A 931 -11.56 17.68 -15.36
N ASN A 932 -12.35 18.66 -15.80
CA ASN A 932 -11.97 20.08 -15.75
C ASN A 932 -11.92 20.63 -14.30
N SER A 933 -11.44 21.86 -14.13
CA SER A 933 -11.21 22.49 -12.82
C SER A 933 -12.46 22.58 -11.94
N LYS A 934 -13.63 22.79 -12.53
CA LYS A 934 -14.89 22.85 -11.81
C LYS A 934 -15.32 21.46 -11.32
N ILE A 935 -15.30 20.44 -12.19
CA ILE A 935 -15.56 19.05 -11.77
C ILE A 935 -14.58 18.64 -10.65
N ASN A 936 -13.29 18.97 -10.78
CA ASN A 936 -12.28 18.70 -9.77
C ASN A 936 -12.61 19.39 -8.42
N TYR A 937 -13.06 20.65 -8.43
CA TYR A 937 -13.51 21.33 -7.21
C TYR A 937 -14.76 20.66 -6.61
N ASP A 938 -15.77 20.36 -7.42
CA ASP A 938 -17.04 19.81 -6.95
C ASP A 938 -16.88 18.36 -6.42
N ILE A 939 -15.96 17.54 -6.98
CA ILE A 939 -15.55 16.25 -6.38
C ILE A 939 -14.89 16.47 -5.01
N CYS A 940 -13.86 17.32 -4.95
CA CYS A 940 -13.12 17.57 -3.71
C CYS A 940 -14.05 18.12 -2.61
N LYS A 941 -15.03 18.94 -2.98
CA LYS A 941 -16.04 19.49 -2.07
C LYS A 941 -17.08 18.46 -1.63
N LEU A 942 -17.62 17.65 -2.55
CA LEU A 942 -18.55 16.56 -2.23
C LEU A 942 -17.96 15.65 -1.13
N ILE A 943 -16.72 15.20 -1.33
CA ILE A 943 -16.04 14.26 -0.42
C ILE A 943 -15.70 14.95 0.92
N ALA A 944 -15.32 16.23 0.89
CA ALA A 944 -15.16 17.03 2.10
C ALA A 944 -16.46 17.23 2.90
N ASP A 945 -17.60 17.42 2.23
CA ASP A 945 -18.92 17.59 2.85
C ASP A 945 -19.51 16.25 3.36
N ILE A 946 -19.29 15.14 2.65
CA ILE A 946 -19.56 13.78 3.15
C ILE A 946 -18.74 13.52 4.42
N GLY A 947 -17.42 13.81 4.41
CA GLY A 947 -16.53 13.66 5.57
C GLY A 947 -16.82 14.57 6.77
N LYS A 948 -17.90 15.37 6.72
CA LYS A 948 -18.43 16.21 7.80
C LYS A 948 -19.86 15.84 8.24
N GLY A 949 -20.48 14.82 7.66
CA GLY A 949 -21.91 14.52 7.86
C GLY A 949 -22.84 15.60 7.26
N LEU A 950 -22.38 16.38 6.28
CA LEU A 950 -23.21 17.39 5.59
C LEU A 950 -23.95 16.82 4.37
N ILE A 951 -23.45 15.72 3.81
CA ILE A 951 -24.05 14.97 2.70
C ILE A 951 -24.02 13.49 3.07
N ILE A 952 -25.18 12.83 2.93
CA ILE A 952 -25.34 11.39 3.14
C ILE A 952 -25.36 10.70 1.76
N PRO A 953 -24.31 9.95 1.37
CA PRO A 953 -24.24 9.33 0.04
C PRO A 953 -25.07 8.03 0.01
N GLN A 954 -26.39 8.20 -0.15
CA GLN A 954 -27.37 7.11 -0.08
C GLN A 954 -27.11 5.97 -1.09
N GLU A 955 -26.59 6.29 -2.28
CA GLU A 955 -26.23 5.30 -3.32
C GLU A 955 -25.03 4.41 -2.91
N LEU A 956 -24.13 4.94 -2.08
CA LEU A 956 -22.87 4.30 -1.68
C LEU A 956 -23.04 3.45 -0.41
N LEU A 957 -23.91 3.91 0.50
CA LEU A 957 -24.08 3.38 1.86
C LEU A 957 -25.47 2.78 2.15
N GLY A 958 -26.47 3.02 1.28
CA GLY A 958 -27.81 2.46 1.44
C GLY A 958 -28.45 2.74 2.80
N VAL A 959 -29.01 1.70 3.42
CA VAL A 959 -29.73 1.80 4.70
C VAL A 959 -28.82 1.89 5.93
N PHE A 960 -27.50 1.78 5.78
CA PHE A 960 -26.57 1.69 6.91
C PHE A 960 -26.12 3.05 7.46
N VAL A 961 -26.53 4.15 6.81
CA VAL A 961 -26.41 5.49 7.39
C VAL A 961 -27.56 5.72 8.36
N ASP A 962 -27.31 5.38 9.62
CA ASP A 962 -28.19 5.68 10.74
C ASP A 962 -28.25 7.21 10.97
N PRO A 963 -29.38 7.89 10.66
CA PRO A 963 -29.46 9.35 10.75
C PRO A 963 -29.52 9.86 12.20
N TYR A 964 -29.44 8.97 13.19
CA TYR A 964 -29.50 9.25 14.62
C TYR A 964 -28.18 8.91 15.34
N LYS A 965 -27.38 7.93 14.89
CA LYS A 965 -26.01 7.73 15.42
C LYS A 965 -25.10 8.94 15.20
N GLU A 966 -25.29 9.72 14.12
CA GLU A 966 -24.59 11.00 13.94
C GLU A 966 -25.07 12.12 14.90
N ARG A 967 -26.17 11.92 15.66
CA ARG A 967 -26.71 12.92 16.60
C ARG A 967 -26.25 12.73 18.04
N ILE A 968 -25.72 11.56 18.44
CA ILE A 968 -25.64 11.14 19.86
C ILE A 968 -24.22 11.29 20.45
N LYS A 969 -23.38 12.19 19.91
CA LYS A 969 -22.10 12.60 20.55
C LYS A 969 -21.85 14.12 20.57
N SER A 970 -22.84 14.94 20.21
CA SER A 970 -22.82 16.38 20.46
C SER A 970 -24.23 16.93 20.61
N ASP A 971 -24.58 17.38 21.81
CA ASP A 971 -25.58 18.43 21.95
C ASP A 971 -25.17 19.64 21.09
N LEU A 972 -26.17 20.39 20.61
CA LEU A 972 -26.03 21.43 19.58
C LEU A 972 -25.68 20.94 18.15
N ARG A 973 -26.53 20.07 17.59
CA ARG A 973 -27.01 20.20 16.19
C ARG A 973 -28.36 19.51 15.95
N GLN A 974 -29.44 20.27 16.14
CA GLN A 974 -30.68 19.96 15.43
C GLN A 974 -30.42 20.08 13.92
N ILE A 975 -30.92 19.14 13.13
CA ILE A 975 -30.87 19.24 11.67
C ILE A 975 -31.80 20.38 11.26
N ASN A 976 -31.22 21.52 10.89
CA ASN A 976 -31.96 22.60 10.26
C ASN A 976 -32.46 22.08 8.90
N GLU A 977 -33.73 22.35 8.56
CA GLU A 977 -34.39 21.90 7.32
C GLU A 977 -33.57 22.23 6.05
N SER A 978 -32.77 23.31 6.10
CA SER A 978 -31.75 23.68 5.11
C SER A 978 -30.79 22.54 4.72
N GLN A 979 -30.45 21.61 5.62
CA GLN A 979 -29.53 20.51 5.33
C GLN A 979 -30.20 19.38 4.54
N TYR A 980 -31.44 19.02 4.91
CA TYR A 980 -32.24 18.07 4.12
C TYR A 980 -32.57 18.66 2.74
N LEU A 981 -32.93 19.95 2.69
CA LEU A 981 -33.12 20.71 1.45
C LEU A 981 -31.84 20.76 0.59
N LYS A 982 -30.64 20.83 1.18
CA LYS A 982 -29.37 20.74 0.42
C LYS A 982 -29.15 19.35 -0.18
N SER A 983 -29.50 18.27 0.53
CA SER A 983 -29.46 16.91 -0.02
C SER A 983 -30.42 16.75 -1.22
N LEU A 984 -31.66 17.25 -1.08
CA LEU A 984 -32.63 17.30 -2.19
C LEU A 984 -32.18 18.22 -3.34
N ALA A 985 -31.54 19.36 -3.05
CA ALA A 985 -31.01 20.26 -4.08
C ALA A 985 -29.82 19.65 -4.84
N TYR A 986 -28.97 18.85 -4.18
CA TYR A 986 -27.96 18.06 -4.90
C TYR A 986 -28.59 16.99 -5.80
N LYS A 987 -29.70 16.33 -5.38
CA LYS A 987 -30.48 15.46 -6.28
C LYS A 987 -31.14 16.20 -7.45
N PHE A 988 -31.55 17.45 -7.25
CA PHE A 988 -32.06 18.30 -8.34
C PHE A 988 -30.95 18.65 -9.36
N ILE A 989 -29.69 18.79 -8.89
CA ILE A 989 -28.52 19.01 -9.75
C ILE A 989 -28.07 17.73 -10.47
N SER A 990 -28.23 16.54 -9.88
CA SER A 990 -27.95 15.25 -10.54
C SER A 990 -29.07 14.78 -11.48
N GLY A 991 -30.28 15.36 -11.37
CA GLY A 991 -31.35 15.26 -12.38
C GLY A 991 -32.22 14.01 -12.34
N GLU A 992 -32.18 13.21 -11.26
CA GLU A 992 -32.71 11.84 -11.29
C GLU A 992 -34.24 11.68 -11.13
N ASP A 993 -34.98 12.63 -10.54
CA ASP A 993 -36.45 12.48 -10.45
C ASP A 993 -37.23 13.82 -10.41
N TYR A 994 -37.67 14.28 -11.59
CA TYR A 994 -38.61 15.39 -11.75
C TYR A 994 -40.06 15.01 -11.36
N THR A 995 -40.38 13.72 -11.34
CA THR A 995 -41.73 13.18 -11.06
C THR A 995 -42.11 13.36 -9.60
N GLN A 996 -41.18 13.10 -8.67
CA GLN A 996 -41.43 13.32 -7.23
C GLN A 996 -41.64 14.81 -6.92
N TYR A 997 -40.95 15.73 -7.62
CA TYR A 997 -41.19 17.17 -7.49
C TYR A 997 -42.56 17.58 -8.04
N LEU A 998 -42.98 17.05 -9.20
CA LEU A 998 -44.32 17.29 -9.74
C LEU A 998 -45.43 16.78 -8.81
N LEU A 999 -45.32 15.54 -8.33
CA LEU A 999 -46.30 14.94 -7.41
C LEU A 999 -46.42 15.76 -6.12
N LEU A 1000 -45.29 16.18 -5.54
CA LEU A 1000 -45.30 17.07 -4.37
C LEU A 1000 -45.91 18.45 -4.70
N SER A 1001 -45.66 18.98 -5.90
CA SER A 1001 -46.22 20.25 -6.38
C SER A 1001 -47.73 20.20 -6.70
N GLU A 1002 -48.30 19.04 -6.98
CA GLU A 1002 -49.75 18.87 -7.16
C GLU A 1002 -50.43 18.63 -5.81
N VAL A 1003 -49.87 17.78 -4.95
CA VAL A 1003 -50.35 17.54 -3.57
C VAL A 1003 -50.41 18.84 -2.75
N ILE A 1004 -49.42 19.72 -2.88
CA ILE A 1004 -49.39 21.03 -2.19
C ILE A 1004 -50.40 22.05 -2.76
N LYS A 1005 -50.97 21.84 -3.95
CA LYS A 1005 -51.99 22.74 -4.53
C LYS A 1005 -53.42 22.43 -4.07
N ASP A 1006 -53.73 21.14 -3.84
CA ASP A 1006 -55.10 20.66 -3.68
C ASP A 1006 -55.46 20.26 -2.22
N ASP A 1007 -54.60 20.57 -1.23
CA ASP A 1007 -54.83 20.31 0.22
C ASP A 1007 -55.27 18.85 0.52
N GLN A 1008 -54.60 17.87 -0.10
CA GLN A 1008 -54.85 16.42 0.10
C GLN A 1008 -53.72 15.75 0.88
N ASP A 1009 -54.07 14.94 1.88
CA ASP A 1009 -53.11 14.27 2.77
C ASP A 1009 -52.39 13.09 2.08
N TYR A 1010 -51.05 13.06 2.11
CA TYR A 1010 -50.25 12.03 1.43
C TYR A 1010 -50.10 10.75 2.26
N TYR A 1011 -51.21 10.02 2.43
CA TYR A 1011 -51.18 8.70 3.07
C TYR A 1011 -50.47 7.67 2.16
N THR A 1012 -49.37 7.11 2.66
CA THR A 1012 -48.43 6.36 1.82
C THR A 1012 -48.97 5.00 1.33
N CYS A 1013 -48.86 4.76 0.02
CA CYS A 1013 -49.18 3.46 -0.60
C CYS A 1013 -48.06 2.39 -0.40
N THR A 1014 -47.54 2.29 0.82
CA THR A 1014 -46.66 1.20 1.28
C THR A 1014 -47.28 0.53 2.51
N LYS A 1015 -47.55 -0.77 2.43
CA LYS A 1015 -48.46 -1.46 3.37
C LYS A 1015 -47.95 -1.49 4.82
N ARG A 1016 -48.80 -1.00 5.73
CA ARG A 1016 -48.86 -1.27 7.18
C ARG A 1016 -47.70 -0.77 8.06
N THR A 1017 -47.95 0.35 8.73
CA THR A 1017 -48.11 0.40 10.20
C THR A 1017 -49.16 1.45 10.54
N ASN A 1018 -49.97 1.22 11.58
CA ASN A 1018 -50.93 2.23 12.06
C ASN A 1018 -50.24 3.12 13.10
N TYR A 1019 -50.39 4.44 12.98
CA TYR A 1019 -50.29 5.39 14.09
C TYR A 1019 -51.22 6.58 13.80
N GLU A 1020 -51.86 7.12 14.83
CA GLU A 1020 -52.95 8.10 14.71
C GLU A 1020 -52.47 9.54 14.98
N GLU A 1021 -53.17 10.49 14.34
CA GLU A 1021 -53.37 11.91 14.69
C GLU A 1021 -52.26 12.69 15.42
N SER A 1022 -51.58 13.59 14.71
CA SER A 1022 -51.51 15.04 15.04
C SER A 1022 -50.60 15.83 14.07
N THR A 1023 -51.18 16.41 13.01
CA THR A 1023 -50.48 17.36 12.13
C THR A 1023 -50.65 18.79 12.65
N ASP A 1024 -49.57 19.38 13.16
CA ASP A 1024 -49.56 20.75 13.67
C ASP A 1024 -49.56 21.80 12.53
N ASN A 1025 -50.18 22.95 12.79
CA ASN A 1025 -50.48 23.99 11.82
C ASN A 1025 -49.22 24.60 11.15
N HIS A 1026 -48.08 24.51 11.83
CA HIS A 1026 -46.78 24.94 11.31
C HIS A 1026 -46.35 24.21 10.02
N THR A 1027 -46.77 22.96 9.79
CA THR A 1027 -46.39 22.20 8.59
C THR A 1027 -46.91 22.86 7.30
N LEU A 1028 -48.14 23.41 7.34
CA LEU A 1028 -48.74 24.09 6.19
C LEU A 1028 -48.12 25.47 5.92
N GLU A 1029 -47.71 26.18 6.98
CA GLU A 1029 -47.00 27.46 6.85
C GLU A 1029 -45.57 27.26 6.32
N PHE A 1030 -44.91 26.17 6.71
CA PHE A 1030 -43.60 25.77 6.19
C PHE A 1030 -43.65 25.45 4.68
N GLY A 1031 -44.63 24.65 4.23
CA GLY A 1031 -44.80 24.35 2.80
C GLY A 1031 -45.00 25.60 1.93
N LYS A 1032 -45.72 26.60 2.44
CA LYS A 1032 -45.92 27.90 1.77
C LYS A 1032 -44.63 28.75 1.68
N LYS A 1033 -43.73 28.63 2.67
CA LYS A 1033 -42.39 29.25 2.62
C LYS A 1033 -41.45 28.53 1.64
N LEU A 1034 -41.57 27.20 1.49
CA LEU A 1034 -40.83 26.43 0.49
C LEU A 1034 -41.12 26.94 -0.94
N TYR A 1035 -42.41 27.05 -1.30
CA TYR A 1035 -42.85 27.51 -2.63
C TYR A 1035 -42.29 28.90 -2.99
N LEU A 1036 -42.28 29.83 -2.02
CA LEU A 1036 -41.74 31.18 -2.16
C LEU A 1036 -40.19 31.27 -2.15
N LEU A 1037 -39.49 30.16 -1.87
CA LEU A 1037 -38.03 30.07 -1.94
C LEU A 1037 -37.53 29.28 -3.17
N SER A 1038 -38.43 28.60 -3.88
CA SER A 1038 -38.14 27.89 -5.14
C SER A 1038 -38.47 28.66 -6.42
N ALA A 1039 -39.08 29.85 -6.29
CA ALA A 1039 -39.54 30.71 -7.39
C ALA A 1039 -38.76 32.04 -7.44
#